data_AF-A0AAP8MVJ5-F1
#
_entry.id   AF-A0AAP8MVJ5-F1
#
_cell.length_a   1.000
_cell.length_b   1.000
_cell.length_c   1.000
_cell.angle_alpha   90.00
_cell.angle_beta   90.00
_cell.angle_gamma   90.00
#
_symmetry.space_group_name_H-M   'P 1'
#
loop_
_entity.id
_entity.type
_entity.pdbx_description
1 polymer ?
#
loop_
_entity_poly.entity_id
_entity_poly.type
_entity_poly.pdbx_seq_one_letter_code
_entity_poly.pdbx_strand_id
1 'polypeptide(L)'
;MPVTNMAELDALVARVKAAQEEFSTFSQEKVDAIFRAASLAANHARIPLAQQAVAESGMGIVEDKVIKNHFASEFIYNKYKDEKTCGILDEDDNLGTMTIAEPVGIICGIVPTTNPTSTAIFKSLISLKTRNGIIFSPHPRAKNSTNDAAKVVLDAAVAAGAPKDIIGWIDQPSVELSNGLMKHDGIALILATGGPGMVKAAYSSGKPAIGVGAGNVPVVIDETADIKRAVASILMSKTFDNGVVCASEQAAIVVDEVYDEVKERFASHKAYVLSKTEANKVRKVLLIDGNLNAKIVGQPAPAIAEMAGVKVPADTKVLVGEGLGKVSYDDEFAHEKLSPTLGLFRADNFEDAVAQAVTMVEIGGIGHTSGLYTNQDTNADRIRYFGDKMKTARILINIPTTHGGIGDLYNFNVAPSLTLGCGSWGGNSISENVGPKHLINKKTVAKRAENMLWHKLPKSIYFRRGSLPIALSDLEGKKRAFLVTDRFLFNNGYADDVVKLLKAQGIEVQVFFDVEADPTLSVVEKGAEAMKSFQPDVILALGGGSPMDAAKIMWVMYEHPETHFAELAMRFMDIRKRIYKFPKMGQKAELVCITTTSGTGSEVTPFAVVTDDKTGAKYPLADYEITPNMAIVDANLVMNMPKSLTAFGGYDAVTHALEAYVSVLANEYSDGQALQALKMLKEYLPSSYTNGAADPIAREKVHNAATIAGVAFANAFLGVCHSMAHKIGAEFHLPHGLANALLISNVVRYNANDNPTKQTAFSQYDRPQARRRYAEVADHLGLSQEGDRTAQKIERLLTWLDELKTDLDIPKSIKEAGVSEADFVAKLDELAVEAFDDQCTGANPRYPLITELKEVLMAAYHGTAFVEGETFEGTTVIKKKADQKPAKAK
;
A
#
# COMPACT_ATOMS: atom_id res chain seq x y z
N MET A 1 -10.10 7.87 -48.32
CA MET A 1 -11.57 7.92 -48.56
C MET A 1 -12.14 8.90 -47.56
N PRO A 2 -13.02 9.81 -47.97
CA PRO A 2 -13.65 10.73 -47.05
C PRO A 2 -14.53 9.98 -46.04
N VAL A 3 -14.68 10.52 -44.83
CA VAL A 3 -15.55 9.99 -43.76
C VAL A 3 -16.66 10.98 -43.47
N THR A 4 -17.86 10.59 -43.89
CA THR A 4 -19.09 11.39 -43.90
C THR A 4 -20.30 10.64 -43.33
N ASN A 5 -20.19 9.32 -43.16
CA ASN A 5 -21.23 8.46 -42.62
C ASN A 5 -20.66 7.34 -41.73
N MET A 6 -21.53 6.61 -41.02
CA MET A 6 -21.13 5.58 -40.06
C MET A 6 -20.39 4.40 -40.70
N ALA A 7 -20.76 3.98 -41.91
CA ALA A 7 -20.08 2.86 -42.58
C ALA A 7 -18.63 3.22 -42.95
N GLU A 8 -18.39 4.47 -43.38
CA GLU A 8 -17.05 4.99 -43.63
C GLU A 8 -16.23 5.12 -42.35
N LEU A 9 -16.87 5.49 -41.24
CA LEU A 9 -16.25 5.55 -39.92
C LEU A 9 -15.81 4.16 -39.45
N ASP A 10 -16.67 3.16 -39.53
CA ASP A 10 -16.34 1.77 -39.16
C ASP A 10 -15.18 1.24 -40.02
N ALA A 11 -15.21 1.52 -41.33
CA ALA A 11 -14.13 1.17 -42.24
C ALA A 11 -12.82 1.91 -41.91
N LEU A 12 -12.88 3.17 -41.46
CA LEU A 12 -11.71 3.90 -40.98
C LEU A 12 -11.14 3.26 -39.72
N VAL A 13 -11.98 2.97 -38.72
CA VAL A 13 -11.53 2.34 -37.47
C VAL A 13 -10.87 0.99 -37.75
N ALA A 14 -11.42 0.18 -38.65
CA ALA A 14 -10.82 -1.09 -39.03
C ALA A 14 -9.41 -0.94 -39.64
N ARG A 15 -9.19 0.06 -40.50
CA ARG A 15 -7.87 0.33 -41.09
C ARG A 15 -6.86 0.85 -40.07
N VAL A 16 -7.29 1.77 -39.21
CA VAL A 16 -6.43 2.30 -38.12
C VAL A 16 -6.08 1.20 -37.13
N LYS A 17 -7.00 0.26 -36.87
CA LYS A 17 -6.74 -0.91 -36.02
C LYS A 17 -5.61 -1.77 -36.58
N ALA A 18 -5.70 -2.14 -37.86
CA ALA A 18 -4.64 -2.92 -38.52
C ALA A 18 -3.29 -2.18 -38.50
N ALA A 19 -3.30 -0.86 -38.74
CA ALA A 19 -2.12 -0.02 -38.64
C ALA A 19 -1.53 0.01 -37.21
N GLN A 20 -2.38 0.11 -36.18
CA GLN A 20 -1.95 0.13 -34.79
C GLN A 20 -1.38 -1.22 -34.34
N GLU A 21 -1.99 -2.33 -34.78
CA GLU A 21 -1.47 -3.68 -34.53
C GLU A 21 -0.04 -3.83 -35.08
N GLU A 22 0.22 -3.38 -36.32
CA GLU A 22 1.57 -3.33 -36.87
C GLU A 22 2.49 -2.39 -36.07
N PHE A 23 2.04 -1.16 -35.80
CA PHE A 23 2.85 -0.14 -35.14
C PHE A 23 3.23 -0.49 -33.70
N SER A 24 2.38 -1.25 -33.01
CA SER A 24 2.61 -1.72 -31.64
C SER A 24 3.89 -2.56 -31.48
N THR A 25 4.33 -3.19 -32.57
CA THR A 25 5.52 -4.06 -32.61
C THR A 25 6.84 -3.30 -32.78
N PHE A 26 6.79 -1.99 -33.02
CA PHE A 26 7.99 -1.22 -33.31
C PHE A 26 8.86 -1.00 -32.07
N SER A 27 10.18 -0.96 -32.30
CA SER A 27 11.19 -0.62 -31.28
C SER A 27 11.16 0.86 -30.91
N GLN A 28 11.75 1.20 -29.76
CA GLN A 28 11.89 2.58 -29.30
C GLN A 28 12.57 3.45 -30.36
N GLU A 29 13.67 2.99 -30.94
CA GLU A 29 14.44 3.71 -31.97
C GLU A 29 13.60 4.06 -33.20
N LYS A 30 12.80 3.11 -33.70
CA LYS A 30 11.94 3.34 -34.87
C LYS A 30 10.82 4.34 -34.55
N VAL A 31 10.22 4.23 -33.36
CA VAL A 31 9.22 5.18 -32.87
C VAL A 31 9.80 6.57 -32.69
N ASP A 32 11.01 6.70 -32.17
CA ASP A 32 11.68 7.98 -31.94
C ASP A 32 12.03 8.69 -33.25
N ALA A 33 12.44 7.94 -34.28
CA ALA A 33 12.64 8.46 -35.62
C ALA A 33 11.34 9.02 -36.23
N ILE A 34 10.25 8.27 -36.09
CA ILE A 34 8.90 8.69 -36.53
C ILE A 34 8.44 9.94 -35.78
N PHE A 35 8.57 9.94 -34.45
CA PHE A 35 8.20 11.06 -33.58
C PHE A 35 8.96 12.34 -33.95
N ARG A 36 10.26 12.23 -34.24
CA ARG A 36 11.09 13.35 -34.70
C ARG A 36 10.65 13.88 -36.06
N ALA A 37 10.47 13.00 -37.04
CA ALA A 37 10.06 13.39 -38.40
C ALA A 37 8.70 14.10 -38.41
N ALA A 38 7.73 13.54 -37.70
CA ALA A 38 6.41 14.12 -37.49
C ALA A 38 6.48 15.50 -36.83
N SER A 39 7.31 15.65 -35.78
CA SER A 39 7.47 16.92 -35.05
C SER A 39 8.07 18.01 -35.93
N LEU A 40 9.09 17.68 -36.74
CA LEU A 40 9.71 18.62 -37.69
C LEU A 40 8.72 19.09 -38.76
N ALA A 41 7.94 18.17 -39.34
CA ALA A 41 6.95 18.50 -40.35
C ALA A 41 5.86 19.42 -39.79
N ALA A 42 5.34 19.13 -38.60
CA ALA A 42 4.39 19.99 -37.91
C ALA A 42 4.96 21.39 -37.64
N ASN A 43 6.22 21.48 -37.21
CA ASN A 43 6.88 22.76 -36.97
C ASN A 43 7.06 23.56 -38.28
N HIS A 44 7.50 22.92 -39.37
CA HIS A 44 7.63 23.58 -40.68
C HIS A 44 6.28 24.10 -41.21
N ALA A 45 5.18 23.38 -40.96
CA ALA A 45 3.84 23.75 -41.39
C ALA A 45 3.12 24.76 -40.47
N ARG A 46 3.78 25.27 -39.41
CA ARG A 46 3.14 26.11 -38.38
C ARG A 46 2.44 27.35 -38.94
N ILE A 47 2.98 28.00 -39.97
CA ILE A 47 2.44 29.22 -40.60
C ILE A 47 1.21 28.91 -41.48
N PRO A 48 1.30 28.05 -42.51
CA PRO A 48 0.13 27.70 -43.32
C PRO A 48 -1.05 27.19 -42.48
N LEU A 49 -0.79 26.32 -41.48
CA LEU A 49 -1.82 25.79 -40.60
C LEU A 49 -2.47 26.88 -39.73
N ALA A 50 -1.70 27.86 -39.26
CA ALA A 50 -2.24 28.99 -38.50
C ALA A 50 -3.12 29.89 -39.37
N GLN A 51 -2.68 30.22 -40.59
CA GLN A 51 -3.46 31.00 -41.56
C GLN A 51 -4.79 30.32 -41.88
N GLN A 52 -4.75 29.01 -42.14
CA GLN A 52 -5.94 28.22 -42.42
C GLN A 52 -6.89 28.17 -41.22
N ALA A 53 -6.37 27.97 -40.01
CA ALA A 53 -7.19 27.94 -38.80
C ALA A 53 -7.92 29.27 -38.56
N VAL A 54 -7.28 30.42 -38.77
CA VAL A 54 -7.93 31.73 -38.67
C VAL A 54 -8.98 31.91 -39.78
N ALA A 55 -8.62 31.59 -41.02
CA ALA A 55 -9.52 31.73 -42.17
C ALA A 55 -10.79 30.87 -42.04
N GLU A 56 -10.66 29.63 -41.55
CA GLU A 56 -11.77 28.70 -41.40
C GLU A 56 -12.62 29.00 -40.15
N SER A 57 -11.99 29.25 -39.01
CA SER A 57 -12.71 29.44 -37.75
C SER A 57 -13.29 30.85 -37.58
N GLY A 58 -12.66 31.85 -38.21
CA GLY A 58 -12.91 33.27 -37.99
C GLY A 58 -12.47 33.77 -36.61
N MET A 59 -11.59 33.04 -35.90
CA MET A 59 -11.18 33.31 -34.53
C MET A 59 -9.67 33.41 -34.39
N GLY A 60 -9.22 34.30 -33.49
CA GLY A 60 -7.83 34.39 -33.09
C GLY A 60 -6.93 35.16 -34.05
N ILE A 61 -5.62 35.01 -33.87
CA ILE A 61 -4.58 35.75 -34.60
C ILE A 61 -3.58 34.77 -35.20
N VAL A 62 -3.12 35.01 -36.43
CA VAL A 62 -2.23 34.10 -37.16
C VAL A 62 -0.93 33.90 -36.38
N GLU A 63 -0.28 34.98 -35.97
CA GLU A 63 1.00 34.98 -35.27
C GLU A 63 0.94 34.20 -33.94
N ASP A 64 -0.15 34.32 -33.19
CA ASP A 64 -0.31 33.59 -31.93
C ASP A 64 -0.60 32.10 -32.17
N LYS A 65 -1.38 31.76 -33.20
CA LYS A 65 -1.57 30.36 -33.61
C LYS A 65 -0.29 29.72 -34.16
N VAL A 66 0.60 30.50 -34.77
CA VAL A 66 1.95 30.03 -35.15
C VAL A 66 2.72 29.60 -33.90
N ILE A 67 2.70 30.40 -32.84
CA ILE A 67 3.36 30.07 -31.56
C ILE A 67 2.75 28.79 -30.98
N LYS A 68 1.43 28.62 -31.01
CA LYS A 68 0.75 27.40 -30.52
C LYS A 68 1.13 26.15 -31.30
N ASN A 69 1.18 26.23 -32.63
CA ASN A 69 1.61 25.11 -33.47
C ASN A 69 3.08 24.77 -33.26
N HIS A 70 3.92 25.80 -33.05
CA HIS A 70 5.33 25.63 -32.74
C HIS A 70 5.51 24.97 -31.37
N PHE A 71 4.79 25.42 -30.35
CA PHE A 71 4.78 24.82 -29.02
C PHE A 71 4.34 23.34 -29.07
N ALA A 72 3.24 23.05 -29.76
CA ALA A 72 2.70 21.70 -29.90
C ALA A 72 3.65 20.72 -30.59
N SER A 73 4.64 21.21 -31.33
CA SER A 73 5.66 20.39 -31.99
C SER A 73 6.97 20.38 -31.21
N GLU A 74 7.61 21.53 -31.02
CA GLU A 74 8.96 21.64 -30.46
C GLU A 74 9.03 21.32 -28.96
N PHE A 75 8.16 21.91 -28.15
CA PHE A 75 8.18 21.70 -26.69
C PHE A 75 7.73 20.28 -26.33
N ILE A 76 6.72 19.78 -27.02
CA ILE A 76 6.25 18.40 -26.88
C ILE A 76 7.35 17.41 -27.27
N TYR A 77 8.04 17.62 -28.39
CA TYR A 77 9.16 16.79 -28.79
C TYR A 77 10.28 16.81 -27.75
N ASN A 78 10.71 17.99 -27.31
CA ASN A 78 11.83 18.11 -26.38
C ASN A 78 11.54 17.49 -25.03
N LYS A 79 10.31 17.60 -24.51
CA LYS A 79 9.94 16.96 -23.26
C LYS A 79 9.94 15.44 -23.34
N TYR A 80 9.39 14.89 -24.43
CA TYR A 80 9.00 13.48 -24.49
C TYR A 80 9.89 12.60 -25.36
N LYS A 81 10.87 13.16 -26.10
CA LYS A 81 11.76 12.39 -26.98
C LYS A 81 12.50 11.27 -26.24
N ASP A 82 12.94 11.52 -25.01
CA ASP A 82 13.72 10.58 -24.21
C ASP A 82 12.86 9.75 -23.24
N GLU A 83 11.55 9.97 -23.18
CA GLU A 83 10.64 9.17 -22.36
C GLU A 83 10.59 7.75 -22.94
N LYS A 84 10.94 6.75 -22.12
CA LYS A 84 10.80 5.35 -22.49
C LYS A 84 9.31 5.00 -22.54
N THR A 85 8.85 4.53 -23.69
CA THR A 85 7.45 4.17 -23.96
C THR A 85 7.32 2.80 -24.62
N CYS A 86 8.45 2.15 -24.91
CA CYS A 86 8.52 0.86 -25.58
C CYS A 86 9.20 -0.20 -24.70
N GLY A 87 8.55 -1.34 -24.52
CA GLY A 87 9.16 -2.48 -23.83
C GLY A 87 9.35 -2.21 -22.34
N ILE A 88 10.49 -2.59 -21.79
CA ILE A 88 10.81 -2.48 -20.37
C ILE A 88 11.04 -1.01 -20.01
N LEU A 89 10.21 -0.48 -19.09
CA LEU A 89 10.35 0.85 -18.52
C LEU A 89 11.33 0.84 -17.34
N ASP A 90 11.18 -0.16 -16.49
CA ASP A 90 11.88 -0.30 -15.22
C ASP A 90 12.04 -1.78 -14.88
N GLU A 91 13.18 -2.15 -14.30
CA GLU A 91 13.51 -3.51 -13.90
C GLU A 91 14.30 -3.46 -12.59
N ASP A 92 13.78 -4.16 -11.58
CA ASP A 92 14.44 -4.38 -10.28
C ASP A 92 14.66 -5.89 -10.12
N ASP A 93 15.88 -6.32 -10.39
CA ASP A 93 16.28 -7.72 -10.26
C ASP A 93 16.31 -8.20 -8.80
N ASN A 94 16.53 -7.31 -7.84
CA ASN A 94 16.58 -7.68 -6.42
C ASN A 94 15.19 -7.99 -5.89
N LEU A 95 14.20 -7.18 -6.24
CA LEU A 95 12.79 -7.40 -5.88
C LEU A 95 12.04 -8.28 -6.88
N GLY A 96 12.68 -8.60 -8.01
CA GLY A 96 12.15 -9.48 -9.04
C GLY A 96 10.97 -8.87 -9.81
N THR A 97 10.96 -7.55 -10.00
CA THR A 97 9.88 -6.85 -10.70
C THR A 97 10.35 -6.23 -12.01
N MET A 98 9.52 -6.30 -13.04
CA MET A 98 9.76 -5.65 -14.33
C MET A 98 8.48 -4.98 -14.80
N THR A 99 8.56 -3.69 -15.14
CA THR A 99 7.43 -2.92 -15.68
C THR A 99 7.57 -2.78 -17.18
N ILE A 100 6.59 -3.28 -17.94
CA ILE A 100 6.57 -3.25 -19.40
C ILE A 100 5.46 -2.31 -19.89
N ALA A 101 5.79 -1.40 -20.80
CA ALA A 101 4.85 -0.52 -21.47
C ALA A 101 4.21 -1.17 -22.70
N GLU A 102 2.89 -1.11 -22.76
CA GLU A 102 2.09 -1.41 -23.94
C GLU A 102 1.23 -0.21 -24.37
N PRO A 103 1.02 0.00 -25.68
CA PRO A 103 0.06 0.98 -26.16
C PRO A 103 -1.34 0.67 -25.62
N VAL A 104 -2.17 1.71 -25.46
CA VAL A 104 -3.59 1.53 -25.12
C VAL A 104 -4.42 1.00 -26.29
N GLY A 105 -4.00 1.26 -27.54
CA GLY A 105 -4.70 0.85 -28.75
C GLY A 105 -5.04 2.06 -29.64
N ILE A 106 -6.31 2.19 -30.03
CA ILE A 106 -6.79 3.33 -30.84
C ILE A 106 -7.45 4.38 -29.94
N ILE A 107 -7.08 5.63 -30.18
CA ILE A 107 -7.55 6.79 -29.44
C ILE A 107 -8.59 7.56 -30.28
N CYS A 108 -9.70 7.95 -29.66
CA CYS A 108 -10.62 8.97 -30.20
C CYS A 108 -10.17 10.36 -29.74
N GLY A 109 -9.70 11.19 -30.67
CA GLY A 109 -9.26 12.57 -30.40
C GLY A 109 -10.36 13.59 -30.69
N ILE A 110 -11.03 14.11 -29.66
CA ILE A 110 -11.96 15.24 -29.84
C ILE A 110 -11.17 16.55 -29.89
N VAL A 111 -11.45 17.39 -30.89
CA VAL A 111 -10.69 18.63 -31.13
C VAL A 111 -11.60 19.86 -31.11
N PRO A 112 -11.25 20.91 -30.33
CA PRO A 112 -12.06 22.13 -30.25
C PRO A 112 -11.76 23.09 -31.40
N THR A 113 -12.68 24.03 -31.64
CA THR A 113 -12.47 25.11 -32.64
C THR A 113 -11.44 26.16 -32.20
N THR A 114 -11.10 26.23 -30.91
CA THR A 114 -10.21 27.25 -30.34
C THR A 114 -8.74 26.97 -30.66
N ASN A 115 -8.34 25.69 -30.58
CA ASN A 115 -6.98 25.21 -30.75
C ASN A 115 -6.89 24.07 -31.80
N PRO A 116 -7.49 24.18 -32.99
CA PRO A 116 -7.76 23.03 -33.85
C PRO A 116 -6.47 22.31 -34.29
N THR A 117 -5.56 23.04 -34.92
CA THR A 117 -4.29 22.55 -35.45
C THR A 117 -3.34 22.11 -34.34
N SER A 118 -3.08 22.99 -33.37
CA SER A 118 -2.17 22.70 -32.26
C SER A 118 -2.60 21.49 -31.41
N THR A 119 -3.90 21.29 -31.17
CA THR A 119 -4.39 20.10 -30.43
C THR A 119 -4.24 18.84 -31.26
N ALA A 120 -4.48 18.89 -32.57
CA ALA A 120 -4.28 17.77 -33.48
C ALA A 120 -2.81 17.36 -33.58
N ILE A 121 -1.90 18.33 -33.69
CA ILE A 121 -0.44 18.12 -33.67
C ILE A 121 -0.06 17.45 -32.35
N PHE A 122 -0.40 18.07 -31.21
CA PHE A 122 -0.08 17.57 -29.88
C PHE A 122 -0.56 16.11 -29.70
N LYS A 123 -1.85 15.84 -29.94
CA LYS A 123 -2.44 14.51 -29.76
C LYS A 123 -1.85 13.48 -30.70
N SER A 124 -1.60 13.84 -31.96
CA SER A 124 -0.94 12.94 -32.92
C SER A 124 0.45 12.55 -32.44
N LEU A 125 1.25 13.54 -32.05
CA LEU A 125 2.63 13.35 -31.63
C LEU A 125 2.74 12.46 -30.39
N ILE A 126 1.95 12.72 -29.33
CA ILE A 126 2.00 11.88 -28.12
C ILE A 126 1.41 10.47 -28.34
N SER A 127 0.46 10.32 -29.27
CA SER A 127 -0.08 9.00 -29.66
C SER A 127 0.96 8.19 -30.44
N LEU A 128 1.71 8.83 -31.34
CA LEU A 128 2.81 8.20 -32.07
C LEU A 128 3.93 7.75 -31.12
N LYS A 129 4.36 8.62 -30.20
CA LYS A 129 5.41 8.30 -29.21
C LYS A 129 5.06 7.08 -28.34
N THR A 130 3.77 6.76 -28.22
CA THR A 130 3.25 5.66 -27.39
C THR A 130 2.79 4.44 -28.19
N ARG A 131 3.03 4.43 -29.51
CA ARG A 131 2.63 3.37 -30.45
C ARG A 131 1.12 3.16 -30.59
N ASN A 132 0.35 4.21 -30.36
CA ASN A 132 -1.11 4.21 -30.51
C ASN A 132 -1.53 4.69 -31.90
N GLY A 133 -2.67 4.20 -32.36
CA GLY A 133 -3.42 4.82 -33.46
C GLY A 133 -4.34 5.92 -32.92
N ILE A 134 -4.68 6.91 -33.74
CA ILE A 134 -5.62 7.96 -33.33
C ILE A 134 -6.56 8.37 -34.46
N ILE A 135 -7.84 8.58 -34.12
CA ILE A 135 -8.87 9.07 -35.04
C ILE A 135 -9.46 10.36 -34.48
N PHE A 136 -9.40 11.43 -35.26
CA PHE A 136 -9.90 12.73 -34.84
C PHE A 136 -11.39 12.94 -35.18
N SER A 137 -12.14 13.46 -34.21
CA SER A 137 -13.43 14.11 -34.44
C SER A 137 -13.28 15.62 -34.28
N PRO A 138 -13.16 16.37 -35.39
CA PRO A 138 -12.95 17.82 -35.33
C PRO A 138 -14.25 18.59 -35.10
N HIS A 139 -14.13 19.80 -34.57
CA HIS A 139 -15.24 20.74 -34.53
C HIS A 139 -15.65 21.17 -35.97
N PRO A 140 -16.94 21.29 -36.30
CA PRO A 140 -17.40 21.64 -37.67
C PRO A 140 -16.83 22.94 -38.25
N ARG A 141 -16.54 23.93 -37.39
CA ARG A 141 -15.94 25.23 -37.76
C ARG A 141 -14.42 25.21 -38.00
N ALA A 142 -13.76 24.07 -37.80
CA ALA A 142 -12.31 23.97 -37.92
C ALA A 142 -11.88 22.58 -38.43
N LYS A 143 -12.74 21.93 -39.23
CA LYS A 143 -12.54 20.55 -39.66
C LYS A 143 -11.40 20.41 -40.65
N ASN A 144 -11.28 21.33 -41.61
CA ASN A 144 -10.23 21.25 -42.63
C ASN A 144 -8.87 21.53 -42.00
N SER A 145 -8.74 22.60 -41.20
CA SER A 145 -7.49 22.94 -40.52
C SER A 145 -7.04 21.85 -39.53
N THR A 146 -7.96 21.21 -38.81
CA THR A 146 -7.65 20.06 -37.94
C THR A 146 -7.14 18.86 -38.75
N ASN A 147 -7.86 18.50 -39.82
CA ASN A 147 -7.56 17.33 -40.64
C ASN A 147 -6.26 17.52 -41.43
N ASP A 148 -5.99 18.72 -41.94
CA ASP A 148 -4.74 19.03 -42.63
C ASP A 148 -3.53 19.02 -41.67
N ALA A 149 -3.70 19.44 -40.41
CA ALA A 149 -2.66 19.27 -39.40
C ALA A 149 -2.37 17.79 -39.10
N ALA A 150 -3.41 16.96 -38.96
CA ALA A 150 -3.25 15.52 -38.79
C ALA A 150 -2.59 14.86 -40.02
N LYS A 151 -2.94 15.32 -41.22
CA LYS A 151 -2.35 14.87 -42.49
C LYS A 151 -0.86 15.18 -42.59
N VAL A 152 -0.44 16.40 -42.24
CA VAL A 152 0.99 16.78 -42.23
C VAL A 152 1.79 15.86 -41.31
N VAL A 153 1.23 15.54 -40.13
CA VAL A 153 1.87 14.62 -39.18
C VAL A 153 1.90 13.19 -39.72
N LEU A 154 0.79 12.69 -40.27
CA LEU A 154 0.69 11.35 -40.84
C LEU A 154 1.66 11.15 -42.01
N ASP A 155 1.65 12.04 -43.00
CA ASP A 155 2.47 11.91 -44.21
C ASP A 155 3.97 11.84 -43.83
N ALA A 156 4.41 12.65 -42.87
CA ALA A 156 5.77 12.63 -42.36
C ALA A 156 6.09 11.38 -41.53
N ALA A 157 5.16 10.92 -40.69
CA ALA A 157 5.31 9.69 -39.93
C ALA A 157 5.44 8.47 -40.86
N VAL A 158 4.62 8.40 -41.91
CA VAL A 158 4.66 7.32 -42.92
C VAL A 158 5.95 7.36 -43.72
N ALA A 159 6.40 8.55 -44.14
CA ALA A 159 7.70 8.70 -44.79
C ALA A 159 8.88 8.26 -43.90
N ALA A 160 8.73 8.34 -42.58
CA ALA A 160 9.68 7.84 -41.58
C ALA A 160 9.48 6.35 -41.20
N GLY A 161 8.53 5.66 -41.84
CA GLY A 161 8.29 4.22 -41.70
C GLY A 161 7.13 3.81 -40.79
N ALA A 162 6.23 4.73 -40.43
CA ALA A 162 4.96 4.40 -39.77
C ALA A 162 3.94 3.77 -40.74
N PRO A 163 2.98 2.96 -40.25
CA PRO A 163 1.91 2.44 -41.08
C PRO A 163 1.00 3.54 -41.64
N LYS A 164 0.56 3.38 -42.90
CA LYS A 164 -0.10 4.43 -43.69
C LYS A 164 -1.39 5.03 -43.09
N ASP A 165 -2.11 4.24 -42.28
CA ASP A 165 -3.42 4.60 -41.73
C ASP A 165 -3.37 4.78 -40.20
N ILE A 166 -2.18 4.99 -39.61
CA ILE A 166 -2.04 5.09 -38.14
C ILE A 166 -2.75 6.30 -37.53
N ILE A 167 -3.00 7.34 -38.33
CA ILE A 167 -3.81 8.51 -37.98
C ILE A 167 -4.97 8.61 -38.95
N GLY A 168 -6.18 8.87 -38.43
CA GLY A 168 -7.39 9.10 -39.21
C GLY A 168 -8.18 10.30 -38.70
N TRP A 169 -9.21 10.70 -39.44
CA TRP A 169 -10.09 11.82 -39.08
C TRP A 169 -11.46 11.71 -39.75
N ILE A 170 -12.44 12.45 -39.21
CA ILE A 170 -13.77 12.64 -39.80
C ILE A 170 -13.77 13.90 -40.68
N ASP A 171 -14.13 13.79 -41.96
CA ASP A 171 -14.14 14.91 -42.89
C ASP A 171 -15.39 15.80 -42.75
N GLN A 172 -16.55 15.20 -42.46
CA GLN A 172 -17.80 15.92 -42.21
C GLN A 172 -18.35 15.57 -40.83
N PRO A 173 -17.88 16.24 -39.75
CA PRO A 173 -18.25 15.88 -38.39
C PRO A 173 -19.73 16.16 -38.11
N SER A 174 -20.36 15.21 -37.42
CA SER A 174 -21.71 15.31 -36.86
C SER A 174 -21.72 14.78 -35.42
N VAL A 175 -22.78 15.10 -34.67
CA VAL A 175 -22.99 14.53 -33.33
C VAL A 175 -23.12 13.01 -33.40
N GLU A 176 -23.79 12.49 -34.42
CA GLU A 176 -23.94 11.06 -34.67
C GLU A 176 -22.58 10.38 -34.86
N LEU A 177 -21.73 10.90 -35.77
CA LEU A 177 -20.40 10.32 -36.02
C LEU A 177 -19.47 10.43 -34.81
N SER A 178 -19.52 11.55 -34.08
CA SER A 178 -18.70 11.73 -32.88
C SER A 178 -19.10 10.73 -31.79
N ASN A 179 -20.41 10.56 -31.56
CA ASN A 179 -20.92 9.58 -30.61
C ASN A 179 -20.64 8.15 -31.07
N GLY A 180 -20.79 7.89 -32.37
CA GLY A 180 -20.43 6.62 -32.99
C GLY A 180 -18.97 6.27 -32.71
N LEU A 181 -18.04 7.18 -33.00
CA LEU A 181 -16.61 6.99 -32.75
C LEU A 181 -16.32 6.78 -31.26
N MET A 182 -16.86 7.62 -30.37
CA MET A 182 -16.64 7.49 -28.92
C MET A 182 -17.12 6.15 -28.36
N LYS A 183 -18.18 5.57 -28.92
CA LYS A 183 -18.75 4.29 -28.46
C LYS A 183 -18.22 3.08 -29.22
N HIS A 184 -17.52 3.28 -30.33
CA HIS A 184 -17.12 2.21 -31.23
C HIS A 184 -16.21 1.20 -30.52
N ASP A 185 -16.41 -0.10 -30.79
CA ASP A 185 -15.71 -1.19 -30.09
C ASP A 185 -14.19 -1.17 -30.30
N GLY A 186 -13.75 -0.77 -31.49
CA GLY A 186 -12.34 -0.59 -31.83
C GLY A 186 -11.62 0.58 -31.12
N ILE A 187 -12.33 1.46 -30.42
CA ILE A 187 -11.71 2.55 -29.64
C ILE A 187 -11.42 2.08 -28.22
N ALA A 188 -10.18 2.32 -27.78
CA ALA A 188 -9.69 1.94 -26.45
C ALA A 188 -9.75 3.10 -25.45
N LEU A 189 -9.53 4.34 -25.91
CA LEU A 189 -9.43 5.53 -25.07
C LEU A 189 -9.97 6.76 -25.79
N ILE A 190 -10.62 7.66 -25.07
CA ILE A 190 -11.05 8.97 -25.61
C ILE A 190 -10.20 10.07 -25.00
N LEU A 191 -9.53 10.87 -25.85
CA LEU A 191 -8.91 12.14 -25.47
C LEU A 191 -9.86 13.28 -25.83
N ALA A 192 -10.64 13.75 -24.85
CA ALA A 192 -11.70 14.73 -25.07
C ALA A 192 -11.26 16.16 -24.72
N THR A 193 -10.96 16.97 -25.74
CA THR A 193 -10.72 18.41 -25.57
C THR A 193 -11.88 19.19 -26.18
N GLY A 194 -12.76 19.72 -25.33
CA GLY A 194 -13.96 20.42 -25.76
C GLY A 194 -14.73 20.96 -24.55
N GLY A 195 -15.87 21.60 -24.82
CA GLY A 195 -16.71 22.15 -23.74
C GLY A 195 -17.30 21.09 -22.82
N PRO A 196 -17.91 21.49 -21.68
CA PRO A 196 -18.39 20.57 -20.65
C PRO A 196 -19.32 19.46 -21.16
N GLY A 197 -20.21 19.77 -22.11
CA GLY A 197 -21.12 18.77 -22.69
C GLY A 197 -20.41 17.65 -23.45
N MET A 198 -19.32 17.98 -24.17
CA MET A 198 -18.53 16.99 -24.91
C MET A 198 -17.73 16.09 -23.97
N VAL A 199 -17.15 16.67 -22.93
CA VAL A 199 -16.41 15.90 -21.92
C VAL A 199 -17.34 14.97 -21.17
N LYS A 200 -18.52 15.45 -20.77
CA LYS A 200 -19.56 14.59 -20.18
C LYS A 200 -19.94 13.45 -21.12
N ALA A 201 -20.13 13.71 -22.41
CA ALA A 201 -20.42 12.67 -23.40
C ALA A 201 -19.28 11.63 -23.52
N ALA A 202 -18.02 12.06 -23.45
CA ALA A 202 -16.87 11.18 -23.49
C ALA A 202 -16.83 10.22 -22.30
N TYR A 203 -17.05 10.71 -21.07
CA TYR A 203 -17.13 9.84 -19.88
C TYR A 203 -18.40 8.98 -19.84
N SER A 204 -19.49 9.41 -20.50
CA SER A 204 -20.72 8.64 -20.66
C SER A 204 -20.72 7.67 -21.85
N SER A 205 -19.59 7.52 -22.55
CA SER A 205 -19.49 6.70 -23.76
C SER A 205 -19.42 5.20 -23.47
N GLY A 206 -19.05 4.81 -22.24
CA GLY A 206 -18.70 3.43 -21.87
C GLY A 206 -17.23 3.07 -22.15
N LYS A 207 -16.42 4.03 -22.64
CA LYS A 207 -14.97 3.89 -22.80
C LYS A 207 -14.22 4.72 -21.76
N PRO A 208 -13.01 4.31 -21.35
CA PRO A 208 -12.11 5.18 -20.61
C PRO A 208 -11.92 6.51 -21.35
N ALA A 209 -11.99 7.62 -20.61
CA ALA A 209 -11.82 8.95 -21.15
C ALA A 209 -10.83 9.76 -20.32
N ILE A 210 -10.08 10.60 -21.03
CA ILE A 210 -9.25 11.66 -20.49
C ILE A 210 -9.82 12.95 -21.09
N GLY A 211 -10.73 13.53 -20.34
CA GLY A 211 -11.34 14.82 -20.63
C GLY A 211 -10.64 16.01 -19.96
N VAL A 212 -11.02 17.20 -20.39
CA VAL A 212 -10.63 18.49 -19.79
C VAL A 212 -11.86 19.20 -19.20
N GLY A 213 -11.70 20.40 -18.68
CA GLY A 213 -12.80 21.24 -18.19
C GLY A 213 -12.78 22.63 -18.82
N ALA A 214 -13.83 23.41 -18.55
CA ALA A 214 -13.86 24.84 -18.83
C ALA A 214 -12.89 25.60 -17.90
N GLY A 215 -12.39 26.75 -18.35
CA GLY A 215 -11.45 27.56 -17.60
C GLY A 215 -12.03 28.91 -17.21
N ASN A 216 -12.18 29.17 -15.91
CA ASN A 216 -12.55 30.50 -15.39
C ASN A 216 -11.46 31.03 -14.46
N VAL A 217 -10.30 31.35 -15.02
CA VAL A 217 -9.06 31.56 -14.26
C VAL A 217 -9.08 32.91 -13.52
N PRO A 218 -9.13 32.93 -12.18
CA PRO A 218 -8.87 34.14 -11.40
C PRO A 218 -7.37 34.38 -11.27
N VAL A 219 -6.99 35.65 -11.19
CA VAL A 219 -5.65 36.05 -10.79
C VAL A 219 -5.73 37.02 -9.62
N VAL A 220 -5.12 36.64 -8.50
CA VAL A 220 -4.98 37.52 -7.34
C VAL A 220 -3.72 38.37 -7.50
N ILE A 221 -3.81 39.66 -7.23
CA ILE A 221 -2.67 40.58 -7.14
C ILE A 221 -2.68 41.18 -5.75
N ASP A 222 -1.67 40.85 -4.95
CA ASP A 222 -1.50 41.41 -3.61
C ASP A 222 -0.64 42.68 -3.62
N GLU A 223 -0.58 43.35 -2.47
CA GLU A 223 0.09 44.63 -2.27
C GLU A 223 1.62 44.54 -2.42
N THR A 224 2.19 43.33 -2.37
CA THR A 224 3.62 43.09 -2.49
C THR A 224 4.06 42.72 -3.91
N ALA A 225 3.09 42.57 -4.82
CA ALA A 225 3.33 42.15 -6.19
C ALA A 225 4.11 43.19 -7.00
N ASP A 226 4.92 42.71 -7.95
CA ASP A 226 5.44 43.56 -9.03
C ASP A 226 4.29 43.89 -10.00
N ILE A 227 3.60 45.01 -9.76
CA ILE A 227 2.43 45.47 -10.52
C ILE A 227 2.75 45.60 -12.02
N LYS A 228 3.97 46.05 -12.35
CA LYS A 228 4.39 46.23 -13.75
C LYS A 228 4.42 44.89 -14.47
N ARG A 229 5.00 43.87 -13.84
CA ARG A 229 5.02 42.50 -14.36
C ARG A 229 3.63 41.89 -14.38
N ALA A 230 2.85 42.03 -13.30
CA ALA A 230 1.50 41.46 -13.22
C ALA A 230 0.63 41.93 -14.39
N VAL A 231 0.56 43.25 -14.62
CA VAL A 231 -0.23 43.81 -15.73
C VAL A 231 0.32 43.42 -17.10
N ALA A 232 1.64 43.48 -17.30
CA ALA A 232 2.24 43.08 -18.57
C ALA A 232 1.97 41.62 -18.91
N SER A 233 2.10 40.73 -17.93
CA SER A 233 1.83 39.29 -18.06
C SER A 233 0.36 39.02 -18.34
N ILE A 234 -0.57 39.63 -17.59
CA ILE A 234 -2.02 39.47 -17.80
C ILE A 234 -2.40 39.95 -19.21
N LEU A 235 -1.90 41.11 -19.65
CA LEU A 235 -2.17 41.59 -21.00
C LEU A 235 -1.62 40.65 -22.06
N MET A 236 -0.36 40.24 -21.95
CA MET A 236 0.27 39.29 -22.88
C MET A 236 -0.51 37.97 -22.97
N SER A 237 -0.94 37.46 -21.82
CA SER A 237 -1.69 36.21 -21.70
C SER A 237 -3.11 36.30 -22.24
N LYS A 238 -3.80 37.42 -21.98
CA LYS A 238 -5.19 37.67 -22.40
C LYS A 238 -5.30 38.03 -23.87
N THR A 239 -4.31 38.75 -24.43
CA THR A 239 -4.31 39.08 -25.85
C THR A 239 -3.84 37.93 -26.72
N PHE A 240 -3.09 36.97 -26.16
CA PHE A 240 -2.60 35.82 -26.91
C PHE A 240 -3.76 35.02 -27.51
N ASP A 241 -3.78 34.97 -28.84
CA ASP A 241 -4.83 34.40 -29.68
C ASP A 241 -6.22 34.95 -29.32
N ASN A 242 -6.29 36.26 -29.00
CA ASN A 242 -7.46 36.96 -28.52
C ASN A 242 -8.13 36.29 -27.31
N GLY A 243 -7.35 35.70 -26.40
CA GLY A 243 -7.86 35.15 -25.14
C GLY A 243 -8.69 33.88 -25.32
N VAL A 244 -8.58 33.21 -26.47
CA VAL A 244 -9.34 31.99 -26.78
C VAL A 244 -8.78 30.74 -26.08
N VAL A 245 -7.62 30.86 -25.42
CA VAL A 245 -7.03 29.77 -24.64
C VAL A 245 -7.75 29.67 -23.29
N CYS A 246 -8.18 28.46 -22.92
CA CYS A 246 -8.95 28.17 -21.71
C CYS A 246 -8.22 28.58 -20.41
N ALA A 247 -6.90 28.50 -20.39
CA ALA A 247 -6.09 28.93 -19.25
C ALA A 247 -5.89 30.45 -19.15
N SER A 248 -6.44 31.26 -20.09
CA SER A 248 -6.31 32.72 -20.03
C SER A 248 -7.06 33.30 -18.85
N GLU A 249 -6.49 34.33 -18.24
CA GLU A 249 -7.06 35.08 -17.13
C GLU A 249 -8.46 35.57 -17.51
N GLN A 250 -9.44 35.36 -16.65
CA GLN A 250 -10.80 35.85 -16.86
C GLN A 250 -11.09 37.06 -15.99
N ALA A 251 -10.43 37.18 -14.84
CA ALA A 251 -10.47 38.38 -14.01
C ALA A 251 -9.19 38.54 -13.18
N ALA A 252 -8.88 39.80 -12.87
CA ALA A 252 -7.92 40.19 -11.85
C ALA A 252 -8.67 40.61 -10.58
N ILE A 253 -8.29 40.02 -9.45
CA ILE A 253 -8.83 40.33 -8.12
C ILE A 253 -7.70 41.00 -7.35
N VAL A 254 -7.84 42.29 -7.11
CA VAL A 254 -6.76 43.15 -6.65
C VAL A 254 -7.08 43.68 -5.27
N VAL A 255 -6.13 43.59 -4.35
CA VAL A 255 -6.28 44.16 -3.01
C VAL A 255 -6.36 45.69 -3.08
N ASP A 256 -7.17 46.28 -2.20
CA ASP A 256 -7.52 47.71 -2.22
C ASP A 256 -6.30 48.63 -2.31
N GLU A 257 -5.24 48.31 -1.54
CA GLU A 257 -4.01 49.11 -1.43
C GLU A 257 -3.34 49.43 -2.77
N VAL A 258 -3.40 48.51 -3.74
CA VAL A 258 -2.76 48.65 -5.06
C VAL A 258 -3.75 48.70 -6.22
N TYR A 259 -5.06 48.71 -5.94
CA TYR A 259 -6.10 48.63 -6.97
C TYR A 259 -6.02 49.76 -7.99
N ASP A 260 -5.90 51.00 -7.53
CA ASP A 260 -5.90 52.18 -8.41
C ASP A 260 -4.62 52.24 -9.26
N GLU A 261 -3.47 51.81 -8.72
CA GLU A 261 -2.22 51.69 -9.47
C GLU A 261 -2.33 50.61 -10.55
N VAL A 262 -2.90 49.45 -10.23
CA VAL A 262 -3.13 48.36 -11.20
C VAL A 262 -4.09 48.82 -12.31
N LYS A 263 -5.19 49.50 -11.96
CA LYS A 263 -6.18 50.04 -12.90
C LYS A 263 -5.55 51.04 -13.87
N GLU A 264 -4.78 52.01 -13.35
CA GLU A 264 -4.07 52.98 -14.18
C GLU A 264 -2.98 52.32 -15.04
N ARG A 265 -2.30 51.30 -14.49
CA ARG A 265 -1.30 50.54 -15.24
C ARG A 265 -1.94 49.79 -16.41
N PHE A 266 -3.13 49.21 -16.25
CA PHE A 266 -3.90 48.65 -17.37
C PHE A 266 -4.25 49.71 -18.41
N ALA A 267 -4.79 50.85 -17.98
CA ALA A 267 -5.20 51.96 -18.86
C ALA A 267 -4.03 52.47 -19.73
N SER A 268 -2.89 52.76 -19.09
CA SER A 268 -1.68 53.25 -19.78
C SER A 268 -1.07 52.23 -20.76
N HIS A 269 -1.37 50.94 -20.62
CA HIS A 269 -0.84 49.86 -21.46
C HIS A 269 -1.83 49.34 -22.50
N LYS A 270 -2.77 50.21 -22.91
CA LYS A 270 -3.76 49.98 -23.97
C LYS A 270 -4.84 48.96 -23.61
N ALA A 271 -5.07 48.71 -22.32
CA ALA A 271 -6.35 48.15 -21.87
C ALA A 271 -7.35 49.31 -21.72
N TYR A 272 -8.56 49.16 -22.25
CA TYR A 272 -9.59 50.19 -22.11
C TYR A 272 -10.44 49.89 -20.88
N VAL A 273 -10.28 50.70 -19.84
CA VAL A 273 -11.09 50.62 -18.62
C VAL A 273 -12.46 51.25 -18.89
N LEU A 274 -13.49 50.41 -18.95
CA LEU A 274 -14.85 50.80 -19.32
C LEU A 274 -15.46 51.67 -18.21
N SER A 275 -16.15 52.75 -18.59
CA SER A 275 -17.05 53.44 -17.68
C SER A 275 -18.21 52.51 -17.26
N LYS A 276 -18.88 52.80 -16.14
CA LYS A 276 -20.01 52.00 -15.65
C LYS A 276 -21.09 51.76 -16.72
N THR A 277 -21.39 52.78 -17.53
CA THR A 277 -22.38 52.69 -18.61
C THR A 277 -21.90 51.79 -19.75
N GLU A 278 -20.63 51.88 -20.14
CA GLU A 278 -20.04 51.04 -21.18
C GLU A 278 -19.91 49.59 -20.71
N ALA A 279 -19.48 49.37 -19.47
CA ALA A 279 -19.38 48.04 -18.87
C ALA A 279 -20.73 47.31 -18.85
N ASN A 280 -21.82 48.01 -18.53
CA ASN A 280 -23.17 47.44 -18.59
C ASN A 280 -23.63 47.08 -20.00
N LYS A 281 -23.16 47.80 -21.03
CA LYS A 281 -23.41 47.43 -22.43
C LYS A 281 -22.60 46.20 -22.82
N VAL A 282 -21.33 46.15 -22.41
CA VAL A 282 -20.44 45.01 -22.69
C VAL A 282 -20.94 43.74 -22.00
N ARG A 283 -21.39 43.80 -20.73
CA ARG A 283 -22.01 42.67 -20.02
C ARG A 283 -23.08 41.95 -20.83
N LYS A 284 -23.98 42.71 -21.47
CA LYS A 284 -25.07 42.18 -22.32
C LYS A 284 -24.62 41.45 -23.59
N VAL A 285 -23.36 41.62 -24.00
CA VAL A 285 -22.80 40.89 -25.14
C VAL A 285 -21.87 39.76 -24.72
N LEU A 286 -21.42 39.73 -23.46
CA LEU A 286 -20.59 38.64 -22.93
C LEU A 286 -21.37 37.34 -22.87
N LEU A 287 -22.55 37.40 -22.24
CA LEU A 287 -23.48 36.27 -22.12
C LEU A 287 -24.81 36.59 -22.81
N ILE A 288 -25.33 35.62 -23.56
CA ILE A 288 -26.68 35.65 -24.15
C ILE A 288 -27.45 34.48 -23.53
N ASP A 289 -28.59 34.77 -22.90
CA ASP A 289 -29.41 33.78 -22.18
C ASP A 289 -28.59 32.95 -21.17
N GLY A 290 -27.68 33.61 -20.45
CA GLY A 290 -26.79 32.99 -19.45
C GLY A 290 -25.64 32.14 -20.02
N ASN A 291 -25.49 32.08 -21.34
CA ASN A 291 -24.44 31.30 -22.01
C ASN A 291 -23.43 32.22 -22.70
N LEU A 292 -22.17 31.78 -22.80
CA LEU A 292 -21.12 32.50 -23.51
C LEU A 292 -21.54 32.82 -24.96
N ASN A 293 -21.47 34.09 -25.33
CA ASN A 293 -21.76 34.52 -26.69
C ASN A 293 -20.69 34.03 -27.67
N ALA A 294 -20.98 32.97 -28.43
CA ALA A 294 -20.03 32.40 -29.40
C ALA A 294 -19.49 33.39 -30.46
N LYS A 295 -20.14 34.56 -30.64
CA LYS A 295 -19.66 35.61 -31.56
C LYS A 295 -18.49 36.43 -31.02
N ILE A 296 -18.28 36.50 -29.69
CA ILE A 296 -17.16 37.26 -29.10
C ILE A 296 -15.87 36.43 -29.03
N VAL A 297 -16.00 35.10 -29.08
CA VAL A 297 -14.91 34.17 -28.84
C VAL A 297 -13.79 34.37 -29.86
N GLY A 298 -12.58 34.65 -29.37
CA GLY A 298 -11.39 34.93 -30.18
C GLY A 298 -11.48 36.18 -31.08
N GLN A 299 -12.44 37.08 -30.85
CA GLN A 299 -12.54 38.36 -31.57
C GLN A 299 -11.67 39.43 -30.88
N PRO A 300 -11.13 40.42 -31.63
CA PRO A 300 -10.36 41.50 -31.03
C PRO A 300 -11.25 42.43 -30.19
N ALA A 301 -10.66 43.09 -29.19
CA ALA A 301 -11.38 43.96 -28.25
C ALA A 301 -12.24 45.06 -28.93
N PRO A 302 -11.76 45.77 -29.97
CA PRO A 302 -12.59 46.75 -30.68
C PRO A 302 -13.87 46.16 -31.33
N ALA A 303 -13.80 44.93 -31.86
CA ALA A 303 -14.97 44.28 -32.45
C ALA A 303 -16.03 43.94 -31.39
N ILE A 304 -15.59 43.53 -30.20
CA ILE A 304 -16.50 43.26 -29.08
C ILE A 304 -17.14 44.55 -28.57
N ALA A 305 -16.37 45.64 -28.49
CA ALA A 305 -16.90 46.96 -28.13
C ALA A 305 -17.95 47.44 -29.16
N GLU A 306 -17.70 47.23 -30.46
CA GLU A 306 -18.65 47.55 -31.51
C GLU A 306 -19.95 46.74 -31.38
N MET A 307 -19.88 45.43 -31.07
CA MET A 307 -21.05 44.60 -30.78
C MET A 307 -21.88 45.15 -29.61
N ALA A 308 -21.23 45.75 -28.61
CA ALA A 308 -21.86 46.39 -27.45
C ALA A 308 -22.34 47.83 -27.72
N GLY A 309 -22.06 48.42 -28.89
CA GLY A 309 -22.34 49.83 -29.16
C GLY A 309 -21.49 50.78 -28.30
N VAL A 310 -20.22 50.43 -28.08
CA VAL A 310 -19.19 51.20 -27.37
C VAL A 310 -18.06 51.51 -28.36
N LYS A 311 -17.54 52.75 -28.36
CA LYS A 311 -16.41 53.14 -29.22
C LYS A 311 -15.13 53.14 -28.39
N VAL A 312 -14.13 52.39 -28.84
CA VAL A 312 -12.79 52.33 -28.22
C VAL A 312 -11.71 52.60 -29.28
N PRO A 313 -10.49 53.02 -28.89
CA PRO A 313 -9.36 53.13 -29.80
C PRO A 313 -9.07 51.82 -30.56
N ALA A 314 -8.65 51.92 -31.81
CA ALA A 314 -8.38 50.75 -32.66
C ALA A 314 -7.22 49.86 -32.17
N ASP A 315 -6.29 50.44 -31.39
CA ASP A 315 -5.16 49.75 -30.77
C ASP A 315 -5.47 49.20 -29.37
N THR A 316 -6.75 49.18 -28.97
CA THR A 316 -7.19 48.60 -27.69
C THR A 316 -6.90 47.11 -27.66
N LYS A 317 -6.16 46.68 -26.62
CA LYS A 317 -5.75 45.29 -26.41
C LYS A 317 -6.82 44.47 -25.69
N VAL A 318 -7.35 45.00 -24.60
CA VAL A 318 -8.29 44.32 -23.69
C VAL A 318 -9.35 45.31 -23.23
N LEU A 319 -10.61 44.87 -23.11
CA LEU A 319 -11.67 45.62 -22.44
C LEU A 319 -11.72 45.22 -20.95
N VAL A 320 -11.50 46.18 -20.05
CA VAL A 320 -11.49 45.94 -18.61
C VAL A 320 -12.78 46.48 -18.00
N GLY A 321 -13.60 45.60 -17.44
CA GLY A 321 -14.82 45.97 -16.74
C GLY A 321 -14.65 45.83 -15.24
N GLU A 322 -14.84 46.92 -14.49
CA GLU A 322 -14.90 46.84 -13.04
C GLU A 322 -16.14 46.03 -12.60
N GLY A 323 -15.94 45.15 -11.63
CA GLY A 323 -17.00 44.31 -11.07
C GLY A 323 -18.14 45.12 -10.44
N LEU A 324 -19.32 44.52 -10.33
CA LEU A 324 -20.48 45.12 -9.64
C LEU A 324 -20.30 45.21 -8.11
N GLY A 325 -19.25 44.60 -7.58
CA GLY A 325 -18.92 44.49 -6.17
C GLY A 325 -17.84 43.41 -6.00
N LYS A 326 -17.97 42.56 -4.98
CA LYS A 326 -17.21 41.31 -4.89
C LYS A 326 -17.65 40.34 -5.98
N VAL A 327 -16.79 39.38 -6.34
CA VAL A 327 -17.11 38.33 -7.32
C VAL A 327 -18.43 37.63 -6.98
N SER A 328 -19.34 37.55 -7.94
CA SER A 328 -20.62 36.85 -7.83
C SER A 328 -21.05 36.24 -9.16
N TYR A 329 -22.01 35.32 -9.11
CA TYR A 329 -22.57 34.68 -10.30
C TYR A 329 -23.32 35.67 -11.22
N ASP A 330 -23.85 36.76 -10.66
CA ASP A 330 -24.67 37.74 -11.37
C ASP A 330 -23.85 38.73 -12.22
N ASP A 331 -22.51 38.77 -12.07
CA ASP A 331 -21.65 39.63 -12.88
C ASP A 331 -21.08 38.86 -14.08
N GLU A 332 -21.46 39.23 -15.29
CA GLU A 332 -20.98 38.57 -16.52
C GLU A 332 -19.46 38.69 -16.71
N PHE A 333 -18.79 39.67 -16.09
CA PHE A 333 -17.33 39.74 -16.09
C PHE A 333 -16.67 38.66 -15.21
N ALA A 334 -17.41 38.00 -14.32
CA ALA A 334 -16.92 36.90 -13.49
C ALA A 334 -16.94 35.53 -14.18
N HIS A 335 -17.50 35.38 -15.38
CA HIS A 335 -17.61 34.11 -16.11
C HIS A 335 -16.44 33.87 -17.09
N GLU A 336 -16.36 32.66 -17.65
CA GLU A 336 -15.44 32.35 -18.77
C GLU A 336 -15.91 33.08 -20.04
N LYS A 337 -15.00 33.85 -20.66
CA LYS A 337 -15.35 34.75 -21.79
C LYS A 337 -14.61 34.45 -23.10
N LEU A 338 -13.54 33.65 -23.06
CA LEU A 338 -12.70 33.24 -24.21
C LEU A 338 -12.43 34.35 -25.26
N SER A 339 -12.25 35.58 -24.78
CA SER A 339 -12.14 36.81 -25.56
C SER A 339 -11.29 37.81 -24.78
N PRO A 340 -10.74 38.89 -25.40
CA PRO A 340 -9.91 39.88 -24.71
C PRO A 340 -10.76 40.85 -23.86
N THR A 341 -11.54 40.28 -22.95
CA THR A 341 -12.34 40.96 -21.93
C THR A 341 -11.89 40.45 -20.55
N LEU A 342 -11.72 41.36 -19.58
CA LEU A 342 -11.18 41.05 -18.26
C LEU A 342 -12.04 41.72 -17.18
N GLY A 343 -12.46 40.94 -16.18
CA GLY A 343 -13.05 41.50 -14.96
C GLY A 343 -11.97 42.10 -14.05
N LEU A 344 -12.23 43.25 -13.44
CA LEU A 344 -11.38 43.83 -12.41
C LEU A 344 -12.18 43.96 -11.11
N PHE A 345 -11.85 43.14 -10.13
CA PHE A 345 -12.54 43.08 -8.84
C PHE A 345 -11.65 43.61 -7.73
N ARG A 346 -12.25 44.36 -6.80
CA ARG A 346 -11.59 44.93 -5.64
C ARG A 346 -11.79 44.02 -4.43
N ALA A 347 -10.74 43.77 -3.68
CA ALA A 347 -10.77 42.99 -2.44
C ALA A 347 -10.19 43.79 -1.28
N ASP A 348 -10.71 43.56 -0.08
CA ASP A 348 -10.31 44.35 1.10
C ASP A 348 -8.85 44.05 1.52
N ASN A 349 -8.42 42.79 1.38
CA ASN A 349 -7.08 42.29 1.69
C ASN A 349 -6.82 40.98 0.93
N PHE A 350 -5.65 40.38 1.15
CA PHE A 350 -5.25 39.13 0.49
C PHE A 350 -6.25 38.00 0.72
N GLU A 351 -6.68 37.75 1.96
CA GLU A 351 -7.59 36.66 2.31
C GLU A 351 -8.96 36.83 1.63
N ASP A 352 -9.48 38.05 1.56
CA ASP A 352 -10.70 38.37 0.82
C ASP A 352 -10.51 38.16 -0.70
N ALA A 353 -9.35 38.54 -1.24
CA ALA A 353 -9.03 38.31 -2.66
C ALA A 353 -9.02 36.81 -3.00
N VAL A 354 -8.43 35.99 -2.12
CA VAL A 354 -8.44 34.52 -2.26
C VAL A 354 -9.87 33.97 -2.14
N ALA A 355 -10.68 34.47 -1.20
CA ALA A 355 -12.07 34.04 -1.06
C ALA A 355 -12.89 34.33 -2.34
N GLN A 356 -12.72 35.52 -2.91
CA GLN A 356 -13.32 35.88 -4.20
C GLN A 356 -12.80 35.00 -5.36
N ALA A 357 -11.51 34.66 -5.37
CA ALA A 357 -10.92 33.76 -6.36
C ALA A 357 -11.51 32.35 -6.28
N VAL A 358 -11.75 31.83 -5.06
CA VAL A 358 -12.44 30.55 -4.84
C VAL A 358 -13.84 30.60 -5.42
N THR A 359 -14.63 31.64 -5.12
CA THR A 359 -15.96 31.82 -5.69
C THR A 359 -15.92 31.86 -7.22
N MET A 360 -14.96 32.57 -7.81
CA MET A 360 -14.82 32.66 -9.26
C MET A 360 -14.57 31.29 -9.91
N VAL A 361 -13.71 30.48 -9.30
CA VAL A 361 -13.43 29.12 -9.77
C VAL A 361 -14.68 28.25 -9.68
N GLU A 362 -15.49 28.40 -8.62
CA GLU A 362 -16.75 27.66 -8.45
C GLU A 362 -17.84 28.05 -9.46
N ILE A 363 -17.82 29.28 -10.00
CA ILE A 363 -18.75 29.73 -11.04
C ILE A 363 -18.59 28.93 -12.35
N GLY A 364 -17.36 28.56 -12.75
CA GLY A 364 -17.15 27.90 -14.05
C GLY A 364 -15.73 27.48 -14.41
N GLY A 365 -14.80 27.40 -13.45
CA GLY A 365 -13.38 27.10 -13.70
C GLY A 365 -12.79 26.03 -12.79
N ILE A 366 -13.65 25.29 -12.07
CA ILE A 366 -13.23 24.40 -11.01
C ILE A 366 -12.26 23.33 -11.52
N GLY A 367 -11.12 23.22 -10.84
CA GLY A 367 -10.07 22.29 -11.18
C GLY A 367 -9.11 22.73 -12.29
N HIS A 368 -9.39 23.81 -13.03
CA HIS A 368 -8.58 24.20 -14.19
C HIS A 368 -7.26 24.89 -13.79
N THR A 369 -7.25 26.23 -13.67
CA THR A 369 -6.04 27.01 -13.39
C THR A 369 -6.37 28.24 -12.55
N SER A 370 -5.46 28.66 -11.68
CA SER A 370 -5.51 29.95 -10.98
C SER A 370 -4.13 30.61 -10.98
N GLY A 371 -4.07 31.93 -10.77
CA GLY A 371 -2.82 32.68 -10.69
C GLY A 371 -2.73 33.57 -9.45
N LEU A 372 -1.50 33.79 -8.98
CA LEU A 372 -1.18 34.72 -7.89
C LEU A 372 0.05 35.53 -8.27
N TYR A 373 -0.06 36.86 -8.23
CA TYR A 373 1.06 37.77 -8.24
C TYR A 373 1.31 38.28 -6.82
N THR A 374 2.51 38.04 -6.32
CA THR A 374 2.98 38.36 -4.96
C THR A 374 4.50 38.39 -4.95
N ASN A 375 5.13 38.85 -3.88
CA ASN A 375 6.55 38.59 -3.68
C ASN A 375 6.78 37.10 -3.37
N GLN A 376 7.18 36.35 -4.40
CA GLN A 376 7.29 34.89 -4.30
C GLN A 376 8.34 34.40 -3.30
N ASP A 377 9.35 35.22 -3.03
CA ASP A 377 10.51 34.83 -2.22
C ASP A 377 10.30 35.13 -0.74
N THR A 378 9.49 36.15 -0.41
CA THR A 378 9.20 36.53 0.98
C THR A 378 7.85 36.05 1.47
N ASN A 379 6.87 35.82 0.59
CA ASN A 379 5.49 35.49 0.98
C ASN A 379 5.17 34.01 0.81
N ALA A 380 6.06 33.14 1.30
CA ALA A 380 5.85 31.69 1.24
C ALA A 380 4.53 31.26 1.89
N ASP A 381 4.11 31.92 2.98
CA ASP A 381 2.85 31.61 3.67
C ASP A 381 1.61 31.99 2.85
N ARG A 382 1.66 33.07 2.05
CA ARG A 382 0.58 33.42 1.12
C ARG A 382 0.48 32.44 -0.04
N ILE A 383 1.62 31.99 -0.57
CA ILE A 383 1.66 30.95 -1.60
C ILE A 383 1.04 29.66 -1.08
N ARG A 384 1.41 29.22 0.15
CA ARG A 384 0.80 28.05 0.80
C ARG A 384 -0.70 28.24 1.02
N TYR A 385 -1.11 29.38 1.55
CA TYR A 385 -2.53 29.69 1.77
C TYR A 385 -3.33 29.67 0.47
N PHE A 386 -2.83 30.28 -0.60
CA PHE A 386 -3.45 30.23 -1.92
C PHE A 386 -3.51 28.80 -2.46
N GLY A 387 -2.40 28.05 -2.31
CA GLY A 387 -2.29 26.63 -2.64
C GLY A 387 -3.37 25.77 -2.00
N ASP A 388 -3.57 25.92 -0.69
CA ASP A 388 -4.52 25.13 0.11
C ASP A 388 -5.99 25.49 -0.18
N LYS A 389 -6.27 26.75 -0.54
CA LYS A 389 -7.64 27.23 -0.78
C LYS A 389 -8.12 26.99 -2.20
N MET A 390 -7.24 27.11 -3.19
CA MET A 390 -7.62 27.05 -4.60
C MET A 390 -7.82 25.61 -5.08
N LYS A 391 -9.07 25.26 -5.43
CA LYS A 391 -9.41 23.98 -6.07
C LYS A 391 -9.10 24.02 -7.57
N THR A 392 -7.82 24.18 -7.93
CA THR A 392 -7.33 24.21 -9.31
C THR A 392 -6.08 23.36 -9.44
N ALA A 393 -5.98 22.54 -10.49
CA ALA A 393 -4.84 21.64 -10.67
C ALA A 393 -3.54 22.36 -11.06
N ARG A 394 -3.62 23.60 -11.55
CA ARG A 394 -2.45 24.46 -11.80
C ARG A 394 -2.61 25.77 -11.05
N ILE A 395 -1.65 26.05 -10.18
CA ILE A 395 -1.57 27.29 -9.41
C ILE A 395 -0.30 28.00 -9.85
N LEU A 396 -0.44 29.16 -10.49
CA LEU A 396 0.63 29.82 -11.20
C LEU A 396 1.07 31.07 -10.45
N ILE A 397 2.28 31.04 -9.89
CA ILE A 397 2.83 32.15 -9.11
C ILE A 397 3.69 33.03 -10.01
N ASN A 398 3.33 34.30 -10.15
CA ASN A 398 4.02 35.30 -10.98
C ASN A 398 4.18 34.92 -12.47
N ILE A 399 3.27 34.10 -13.00
CA ILE A 399 3.33 33.57 -14.37
C ILE A 399 2.04 33.92 -15.14
N PRO A 400 2.12 34.39 -16.42
CA PRO A 400 0.96 34.56 -17.29
C PRO A 400 0.24 33.23 -17.51
N THR A 401 -1.06 33.15 -17.22
CA THR A 401 -1.73 31.85 -17.02
C THR A 401 -1.95 31.05 -18.30
N THR A 402 -2.12 31.72 -19.46
CA THR A 402 -2.15 31.07 -20.78
C THR A 402 -0.88 30.27 -21.04
N HIS A 403 0.28 30.88 -20.78
CA HIS A 403 1.60 30.32 -21.09
C HIS A 403 2.07 29.35 -19.98
N GLY A 404 1.80 29.68 -18.71
CA GLY A 404 2.13 28.80 -17.59
C GLY A 404 1.26 27.56 -17.54
N GLY A 405 -0.02 27.67 -17.90
CA GLY A 405 -0.98 26.56 -17.86
C GLY A 405 -0.63 25.45 -18.85
N ILE A 406 -0.14 25.82 -20.04
CA ILE A 406 0.31 24.86 -21.04
C ILE A 406 1.67 24.24 -20.70
N GLY A 407 2.48 24.85 -19.83
CA GLY A 407 3.72 24.26 -19.28
C GLY A 407 5.02 24.62 -20.01
N ASP A 408 6.16 24.31 -19.36
CA ASP A 408 7.56 24.39 -19.84
C ASP A 408 8.13 25.77 -20.24
N LEU A 409 7.29 26.78 -20.48
CA LEU A 409 7.74 28.11 -20.90
C LEU A 409 8.29 28.97 -19.75
N TYR A 410 7.63 28.92 -18.59
CA TYR A 410 7.98 29.69 -17.40
C TYR A 410 8.39 28.78 -16.23
N ASN A 411 7.93 27.53 -16.25
CA ASN A 411 8.27 26.52 -15.26
C ASN A 411 8.53 25.19 -15.98
N PHE A 412 9.79 24.77 -15.96
CA PHE A 412 10.31 23.61 -16.71
C PHE A 412 9.81 22.25 -16.19
N ASN A 413 9.11 22.24 -15.05
CA ASN A 413 8.60 21.02 -14.43
C ASN A 413 7.09 20.83 -14.65
N VAL A 414 6.37 21.86 -15.09
CA VAL A 414 4.98 21.70 -15.57
C VAL A 414 5.01 21.12 -16.97
N ALA A 415 4.44 19.93 -17.15
CA ALA A 415 4.52 19.22 -18.42
C ALA A 415 3.86 20.01 -19.57
N PRO A 416 4.53 20.19 -20.72
CA PRO A 416 3.96 20.88 -21.87
C PRO A 416 2.77 20.10 -22.45
N SER A 417 1.60 20.73 -22.56
CA SER A 417 0.37 20.08 -23.02
C SER A 417 -0.67 21.09 -23.52
N LEU A 418 -1.55 20.62 -24.39
CA LEU A 418 -2.74 21.35 -24.85
C LEU A 418 -4.06 20.68 -24.42
N THR A 419 -3.96 19.67 -23.55
CA THR A 419 -5.08 18.99 -22.92
C THR A 419 -4.84 19.01 -21.42
N LEU A 420 -5.49 19.96 -20.73
CA LEU A 420 -5.23 20.29 -19.33
C LEU A 420 -6.30 19.65 -18.44
N GLY A 421 -5.96 18.57 -17.74
CA GLY A 421 -6.90 17.83 -16.89
C GLY A 421 -7.32 18.66 -15.68
N CYS A 422 -8.63 18.76 -15.41
CA CYS A 422 -9.19 19.58 -14.33
C CYS A 422 -9.50 18.79 -13.05
N GLY A 423 -9.03 17.56 -12.94
CA GLY A 423 -9.29 16.67 -11.81
C GLY A 423 -10.76 16.27 -11.70
N SER A 424 -11.06 15.53 -10.63
CA SER A 424 -12.43 15.09 -10.33
C SER A 424 -13.37 16.27 -10.08
N TRP A 425 -12.86 17.42 -9.63
CA TRP A 425 -13.64 18.66 -9.48
C TRP A 425 -14.28 19.10 -10.79
N GLY A 426 -13.53 19.08 -11.89
CA GLY A 426 -14.02 19.41 -13.24
C GLY A 426 -14.69 18.23 -13.96
N GLY A 427 -14.95 17.11 -13.27
CA GLY A 427 -15.50 15.90 -13.87
C GLY A 427 -14.51 15.15 -14.76
N ASN A 428 -13.21 15.18 -14.43
CA ASN A 428 -12.17 14.46 -15.17
C ASN A 428 -11.46 13.39 -14.32
N SER A 429 -10.96 12.35 -14.97
CA SER A 429 -10.16 11.27 -14.38
C SER A 429 -8.72 11.67 -14.06
N ILE A 430 -8.28 12.85 -14.51
CA ILE A 430 -6.91 13.33 -14.34
C ILE A 430 -6.87 14.80 -13.91
N SER A 431 -5.89 15.16 -13.08
CA SER A 431 -5.62 16.53 -12.61
C SER A 431 -4.25 17.03 -13.08
N GLU A 432 -3.77 16.55 -14.22
CA GLU A 432 -2.45 16.84 -14.75
C GLU A 432 -2.50 17.37 -16.18
N ASN A 433 -1.39 17.90 -16.65
CA ASN A 433 -1.18 18.15 -18.07
C ASN A 433 -0.97 16.80 -18.78
N VAL A 434 -1.83 16.49 -19.75
CA VAL A 434 -1.78 15.20 -20.46
C VAL A 434 -0.46 15.06 -21.23
N GLY A 435 0.08 13.86 -21.23
CA GLY A 435 1.29 13.46 -21.95
C GLY A 435 1.35 11.95 -22.19
N PRO A 436 2.42 11.43 -22.80
CA PRO A 436 2.58 10.02 -23.20
C PRO A 436 2.29 9.00 -22.10
N LYS A 437 2.71 9.24 -20.86
CA LYS A 437 2.47 8.33 -19.72
C LYS A 437 0.99 7.96 -19.49
N HIS A 438 0.06 8.77 -19.97
CA HIS A 438 -1.38 8.53 -19.83
C HIS A 438 -1.97 7.70 -20.97
N LEU A 439 -1.18 7.45 -22.03
CA LEU A 439 -1.58 6.72 -23.23
C LEU A 439 -0.90 5.35 -23.31
N ILE A 440 -0.39 4.84 -22.19
CA ILE A 440 0.22 3.51 -22.10
C ILE A 440 -0.43 2.70 -20.99
N ASN A 441 -0.54 1.39 -21.22
CA ASN A 441 -0.78 0.40 -20.19
C ASN A 441 0.58 -0.01 -19.61
N LYS A 442 0.69 -0.05 -18.28
CA LYS A 442 1.85 -0.61 -17.58
C LYS A 442 1.53 -2.00 -17.07
N LYS A 443 2.35 -2.98 -17.45
CA LYS A 443 2.25 -4.36 -17.00
C LYS A 443 3.40 -4.66 -16.05
N THR A 444 3.11 -5.25 -14.90
CA THR A 444 4.15 -5.67 -13.95
C THR A 444 4.32 -7.17 -14.03
N VAL A 445 5.51 -7.62 -14.40
CA VAL A 445 5.97 -9.00 -14.21
C VAL A 445 6.55 -9.08 -12.81
N ALA A 446 6.03 -9.98 -11.96
CA ALA A 446 6.51 -10.20 -10.60
C ALA A 446 7.00 -11.65 -10.46
N LYS A 447 8.28 -11.83 -10.14
CA LYS A 447 8.89 -13.12 -9.85
C LYS A 447 8.48 -13.57 -8.44
N ARG A 448 8.40 -14.89 -8.20
CA ARG A 448 8.26 -15.41 -6.82
C ARG A 448 9.51 -15.01 -6.03
N ALA A 449 9.33 -14.24 -4.97
CA ALA A 449 10.35 -13.96 -3.97
C ALA A 449 10.03 -14.72 -2.70
N GLU A 450 11.03 -15.39 -2.13
CA GLU A 450 10.88 -16.05 -0.84
C GLU A 450 10.91 -15.01 0.28
N ASN A 451 9.96 -15.14 1.20
CA ASN A 451 9.80 -14.18 2.29
C ASN A 451 11.01 -14.28 3.21
N MET A 452 11.67 -13.15 3.45
CA MET A 452 12.89 -13.13 4.27
C MET A 452 12.61 -13.58 5.70
N LEU A 453 13.37 -14.59 6.13
CA LEU A 453 13.39 -15.13 7.49
C LEU A 453 14.55 -14.55 8.31
N TRP A 454 14.67 -15.01 9.55
CA TRP A 454 15.63 -14.50 10.52
C TRP A 454 16.03 -15.60 11.51
N HIS A 455 17.16 -15.38 12.18
CA HIS A 455 17.60 -16.16 13.33
C HIS A 455 17.96 -15.17 14.45
N LYS A 456 16.94 -14.73 15.19
CA LYS A 456 17.05 -13.71 16.23
C LYS A 456 16.90 -14.35 17.60
N LEU A 457 17.83 -14.02 18.48
CA LEU A 457 17.99 -14.62 19.80
C LEU A 457 18.42 -13.55 20.81
N PRO A 458 18.37 -13.84 22.12
CA PRO A 458 19.11 -13.06 23.10
C PRO A 458 20.57 -12.89 22.69
N LYS A 459 21.15 -11.72 22.98
CA LYS A 459 22.54 -11.43 22.63
C LYS A 459 23.51 -12.38 23.35
N SER A 460 23.17 -12.75 24.58
CA SER A 460 23.95 -13.65 25.41
C SER A 460 23.11 -14.80 25.91
N ILE A 461 23.59 -16.03 25.71
CA ILE A 461 22.98 -17.26 26.25
C ILE A 461 24.06 -18.01 27.02
N TYR A 462 23.95 -18.02 28.34
CA TYR A 462 24.86 -18.73 29.25
C TYR A 462 24.24 -20.05 29.68
N PHE A 463 25.02 -21.12 29.64
CA PHE A 463 24.57 -22.46 30.00
C PHE A 463 25.69 -23.24 30.69
N ARG A 464 25.35 -24.38 31.29
CA ARG A 464 26.15 -25.24 32.20
C ARG A 464 25.84 -24.99 33.68
N ARG A 465 26.15 -26.01 34.49
CA ARG A 465 26.06 -25.96 35.94
C ARG A 465 27.00 -24.89 36.50
N GLY A 466 26.47 -24.02 37.35
CA GLY A 466 27.23 -22.94 38.00
C GLY A 466 27.47 -21.72 37.10
N SER A 467 26.72 -21.59 36.01
CA SER A 467 26.79 -20.42 35.13
C SER A 467 26.14 -19.19 35.75
N LEU A 468 25.20 -19.33 36.69
CA LEU A 468 24.47 -18.21 37.30
C LEU A 468 25.38 -17.09 37.85
N PRO A 469 26.36 -17.34 38.76
CA PRO A 469 27.21 -16.28 39.28
C PRO A 469 28.12 -15.65 38.22
N ILE A 470 28.53 -16.42 37.21
CA ILE A 470 29.40 -15.94 36.12
C ILE A 470 28.60 -15.06 35.16
N ALA A 471 27.39 -15.46 34.79
CA ALA A 471 26.55 -14.67 33.91
C ALA A 471 26.06 -13.39 34.57
N LEU A 472 25.75 -13.42 35.87
CA LEU A 472 25.33 -12.21 36.60
C LEU A 472 26.46 -11.20 36.76
N SER A 473 27.75 -11.54 36.59
CA SER A 473 28.82 -10.53 36.61
C SER A 473 28.80 -9.61 35.39
N ASP A 474 28.14 -10.01 34.30
CA ASP A 474 27.97 -9.15 33.10
C ASP A 474 26.98 -8.00 33.35
N LEU A 475 26.29 -7.99 34.49
CA LEU A 475 25.44 -6.88 34.94
C LEU A 475 26.24 -5.80 35.66
N GLU A 476 27.57 -5.84 35.61
CA GLU A 476 28.44 -4.80 36.14
C GLU A 476 28.02 -3.40 35.63
N GLY A 477 27.88 -2.45 36.56
CA GLY A 477 27.46 -1.09 36.27
C GLY A 477 25.94 -0.85 36.30
N LYS A 478 25.11 -1.90 36.37
CA LYS A 478 23.69 -1.78 36.73
C LYS A 478 23.55 -1.43 38.22
N LYS A 479 22.44 -0.82 38.61
CA LYS A 479 22.21 -0.29 39.97
C LYS A 479 20.97 -0.85 40.63
N ARG A 480 19.93 -1.18 39.87
CA ARG A 480 18.58 -1.48 40.39
C ARG A 480 17.98 -2.65 39.63
N ALA A 481 17.95 -3.81 40.29
CA ALA A 481 17.40 -5.04 39.76
C ALA A 481 15.98 -5.31 40.26
N PHE A 482 15.05 -5.58 39.34
CA PHE A 482 13.71 -6.05 39.68
C PHE A 482 13.58 -7.53 39.33
N LEU A 483 13.49 -8.39 40.35
CA LEU A 483 13.41 -9.84 40.21
C LEU A 483 11.95 -10.30 40.22
N VAL A 484 11.46 -10.82 39.10
CA VAL A 484 10.13 -11.41 38.93
C VAL A 484 10.25 -12.93 39.09
N THR A 485 9.43 -13.51 39.97
CA THR A 485 9.39 -14.97 40.21
C THR A 485 8.02 -15.39 40.77
N ASP A 486 7.88 -16.66 41.11
CA ASP A 486 6.69 -17.19 41.79
C ASP A 486 6.93 -17.39 43.30
N ARG A 487 5.84 -17.62 44.05
CA ARG A 487 5.91 -17.84 45.50
C ARG A 487 6.70 -19.09 45.88
N PHE A 488 6.70 -20.14 45.05
CA PHE A 488 7.39 -21.38 45.37
C PHE A 488 8.91 -21.18 45.34
N LEU A 489 9.43 -20.57 44.28
CA LEU A 489 10.86 -20.28 44.13
C LEU A 489 11.34 -19.27 45.18
N PHE A 490 10.52 -18.26 45.49
CA PHE A 490 10.82 -17.32 46.56
C PHE A 490 10.89 -18.01 47.94
N ASN A 491 9.85 -18.76 48.33
CA ASN A 491 9.78 -19.38 49.66
C ASN A 491 10.81 -20.50 49.87
N ASN A 492 11.29 -21.13 48.80
CA ASN A 492 12.32 -22.19 48.86
C ASN A 492 13.74 -21.66 48.66
N GLY A 493 13.96 -20.34 48.67
CA GLY A 493 15.30 -19.73 48.67
C GLY A 493 16.01 -19.64 47.31
N TYR A 494 15.36 -20.00 46.20
CA TYR A 494 15.98 -19.88 44.86
C TYR A 494 16.22 -18.40 44.49
N ALA A 495 15.31 -17.52 44.90
CA ALA A 495 15.46 -16.07 44.71
C ALA A 495 16.60 -15.50 45.58
N ASP A 496 16.85 -16.06 46.77
CA ASP A 496 17.85 -15.56 47.70
C ASP A 496 19.27 -15.67 47.13
N ASP A 497 19.56 -16.76 46.42
CA ASP A 497 20.85 -16.95 45.74
C ASP A 497 21.11 -15.85 44.70
N VAL A 498 20.10 -15.53 43.88
CA VAL A 498 20.18 -14.45 42.88
C VAL A 498 20.34 -13.08 43.57
N VAL A 499 19.51 -12.80 44.59
CA VAL A 499 19.55 -11.55 45.36
C VAL A 499 20.91 -11.36 46.02
N LYS A 500 21.49 -12.40 46.61
CA LYS A 500 22.81 -12.36 47.26
C LYS A 500 23.91 -12.02 46.26
N LEU A 501 23.89 -12.64 45.07
CA LEU A 501 24.87 -12.39 44.02
C LEU A 501 24.78 -10.94 43.49
N LEU A 502 23.57 -10.44 43.25
CA LEU A 502 23.36 -9.06 42.80
C LEU A 502 23.78 -8.03 43.86
N LYS A 503 23.41 -8.25 45.13
CA LYS A 503 23.81 -7.36 46.24
C LYS A 503 25.31 -7.35 46.47
N ALA A 504 26.00 -8.47 46.25
CA ALA A 504 27.46 -8.53 46.32
C ALA A 504 28.15 -7.65 45.26
N GLN A 505 27.45 -7.33 44.17
CA GLN A 505 27.90 -6.38 43.13
C GLN A 505 27.43 -4.94 43.38
N GLY A 506 26.76 -4.67 44.50
CA GLY A 506 26.25 -3.33 44.84
C GLY A 506 24.92 -2.98 44.18
N ILE A 507 24.19 -3.95 43.64
CA ILE A 507 22.89 -3.75 42.98
C ILE A 507 21.77 -3.83 44.04
N GLU A 508 20.90 -2.80 44.08
CA GLU A 508 19.68 -2.85 44.88
C GLU A 508 18.66 -3.78 44.22
N VAL A 509 18.05 -4.68 44.99
CA VAL A 509 17.12 -5.69 44.47
C VAL A 509 15.75 -5.55 45.11
N GLN A 510 14.71 -5.45 44.27
CA GLN A 510 13.31 -5.64 44.68
C GLN A 510 12.78 -6.93 44.04
N VAL A 511 12.09 -7.75 44.84
CA VAL A 511 11.52 -9.02 44.37
C VAL A 511 10.00 -8.89 44.27
N PHE A 512 9.44 -9.32 43.14
CA PHE A 512 8.02 -9.49 42.90
C PHE A 512 7.74 -10.98 42.68
N PHE A 513 7.05 -11.60 43.65
CA PHE A 513 6.84 -13.05 43.71
C PHE A 513 5.37 -13.46 43.59
N ASP A 514 4.50 -12.54 43.17
CA ASP A 514 3.05 -12.76 43.05
C ASP A 514 2.63 -13.36 41.70
N VAL A 515 3.59 -13.92 40.93
CA VAL A 515 3.29 -14.59 39.67
C VAL A 515 2.80 -16.02 39.94
N GLU A 516 1.65 -16.36 39.38
CA GLU A 516 1.04 -17.69 39.44
C GLU A 516 1.17 -18.40 38.07
N ALA A 517 0.78 -19.68 38.02
CA ALA A 517 0.64 -20.38 36.74
C ALA A 517 -0.42 -19.67 35.88
N ASP A 518 -0.20 -19.58 34.56
CA ASP A 518 -1.08 -18.84 33.63
C ASP A 518 -1.29 -17.37 34.04
N PRO A 519 -0.23 -16.54 34.00
CA PRO A 519 -0.22 -15.22 34.63
C PRO A 519 -1.30 -14.32 34.02
N THR A 520 -1.97 -13.54 34.88
CA THR A 520 -3.05 -12.64 34.47
C THR A 520 -2.55 -11.23 34.18
N LEU A 521 -3.30 -10.49 33.36
CA LEU A 521 -3.02 -9.09 33.07
C LEU A 521 -3.00 -8.23 34.36
N SER A 522 -3.89 -8.49 35.32
CA SER A 522 -3.88 -7.83 36.63
C SER A 522 -2.56 -8.01 37.41
N VAL A 523 -1.93 -9.19 37.34
CA VAL A 523 -0.62 -9.42 37.97
C VAL A 523 0.48 -8.65 37.25
N VAL A 524 0.43 -8.61 35.92
CA VAL A 524 1.34 -7.83 35.08
C VAL A 524 1.24 -6.33 35.39
N GLU A 525 0.03 -5.78 35.48
CA GLU A 525 -0.19 -4.36 35.82
C GLU A 525 0.38 -4.01 37.20
N LYS A 526 0.18 -4.88 38.21
CA LYS A 526 0.77 -4.71 39.55
C LYS A 526 2.29 -4.73 39.52
N GLY A 527 2.88 -5.66 38.77
CA GLY A 527 4.33 -5.73 38.60
C GLY A 527 4.90 -4.51 37.89
N ALA A 528 4.24 -4.03 36.84
CA ALA A 528 4.62 -2.82 36.12
C ALA A 528 4.55 -1.55 36.99
N GLU A 529 3.53 -1.41 37.84
CA GLU A 529 3.43 -0.29 38.78
C GLU A 529 4.53 -0.35 39.86
N ALA A 530 4.87 -1.55 40.32
CA ALA A 530 6.01 -1.75 41.22
C ALA A 530 7.34 -1.41 40.53
N MET A 531 7.54 -1.79 39.26
CA MET A 531 8.71 -1.39 38.47
C MET A 531 8.77 0.13 38.26
N LYS A 532 7.63 0.78 37.99
CA LYS A 532 7.57 2.24 37.82
C LYS A 532 7.98 2.99 39.10
N SER A 533 7.59 2.46 40.26
CA SER A 533 7.99 3.00 41.57
C SER A 533 9.47 2.72 41.88
N PHE A 534 9.95 1.52 41.55
CA PHE A 534 11.32 1.11 41.84
C PHE A 534 12.34 1.64 40.84
N GLN A 535 11.94 1.94 39.59
CA GLN A 535 12.80 2.36 38.48
C GLN A 535 14.03 1.46 38.26
N PRO A 536 13.83 0.16 37.95
CA PRO A 536 14.95 -0.74 37.64
C PRO A 536 15.67 -0.34 36.34
N ASP A 537 16.97 -0.62 36.29
CA ASP A 537 17.79 -0.60 35.08
C ASP A 537 18.10 -2.03 34.56
N VAL A 538 17.70 -3.05 35.31
CA VAL A 538 17.66 -4.45 34.88
C VAL A 538 16.46 -5.18 35.51
N ILE A 539 15.77 -5.97 34.70
CA ILE A 539 14.68 -6.86 35.11
C ILE A 539 15.18 -8.29 34.98
N LEU A 540 15.01 -9.09 36.03
CA LEU A 540 15.34 -10.51 36.03
C LEU A 540 14.06 -11.32 36.16
N ALA A 541 13.91 -12.36 35.36
CA ALA A 541 12.82 -13.31 35.49
C ALA A 541 13.37 -14.68 35.88
N LEU A 542 13.05 -15.15 37.09
CA LEU A 542 13.46 -16.46 37.62
C LEU A 542 12.27 -17.41 37.64
N GLY A 543 12.36 -18.51 36.91
CA GLY A 543 11.32 -19.52 36.83
C GLY A 543 11.22 -20.14 35.44
N GLY A 544 10.00 -20.41 34.96
CA GLY A 544 9.78 -20.75 33.55
C GLY A 544 8.34 -20.55 33.14
N GLY A 545 8.10 -20.19 31.88
CA GLY A 545 6.79 -19.80 31.38
C GLY A 545 6.29 -18.57 32.11
N SER A 546 5.43 -18.75 33.12
CA SER A 546 4.69 -17.67 33.77
C SER A 546 5.55 -16.50 34.27
N PRO A 547 6.64 -16.69 35.04
CA PRO A 547 7.43 -15.55 35.50
C PRO A 547 8.14 -14.80 34.37
N MET A 548 8.53 -15.50 33.30
CA MET A 548 9.21 -14.87 32.16
C MET A 548 8.23 -14.13 31.26
N ASP A 549 7.09 -14.74 30.97
CA ASP A 549 6.05 -14.15 30.13
C ASP A 549 5.46 -12.91 30.81
N ALA A 550 5.18 -13.00 32.12
CA ALA A 550 4.74 -11.86 32.91
C ALA A 550 5.81 -10.75 32.94
N ALA A 551 7.08 -11.09 33.16
CA ALA A 551 8.17 -10.11 33.17
C ALA A 551 8.34 -9.39 31.82
N LYS A 552 8.20 -10.09 30.69
CA LYS A 552 8.25 -9.49 29.35
C LYS A 552 7.18 -8.41 29.16
N ILE A 553 5.95 -8.68 29.60
CA ILE A 553 4.87 -7.69 29.46
C ILE A 553 4.98 -6.58 30.52
N MET A 554 5.40 -6.90 31.75
CA MET A 554 5.72 -5.89 32.77
C MET A 554 6.79 -4.92 32.25
N TRP A 555 7.81 -5.45 31.55
CA TRP A 555 8.85 -4.67 30.92
C TRP A 555 8.30 -3.73 29.85
N VAL A 556 7.42 -4.20 28.97
CA VAL A 556 6.72 -3.35 27.99
C VAL A 556 5.95 -2.22 28.67
N MET A 557 5.14 -2.54 29.68
CA MET A 557 4.34 -1.54 30.40
C MET A 557 5.21 -0.57 31.22
N TYR A 558 6.38 -1.00 31.69
CA TYR A 558 7.34 -0.14 32.38
C TYR A 558 8.04 0.83 31.42
N GLU A 559 8.51 0.36 30.27
CA GLU A 559 9.17 1.21 29.27
C GLU A 559 8.16 2.15 28.59
N HIS A 560 7.00 1.60 28.23
CA HIS A 560 5.96 2.22 27.42
C HIS A 560 4.57 2.05 28.05
N PRO A 561 4.27 2.78 29.16
CA PRO A 561 2.98 2.67 29.88
C PRO A 561 1.77 3.13 29.05
N GLU A 562 1.99 3.83 27.94
CA GLU A 562 0.97 4.21 26.97
C GLU A 562 0.44 3.04 26.12
N THR A 563 1.09 1.87 26.18
CA THR A 563 0.72 0.71 25.37
C THR A 563 -0.58 0.07 25.85
N HIS A 564 -1.46 -0.25 24.90
CA HIS A 564 -2.70 -0.97 25.18
C HIS A 564 -2.54 -2.46 24.91
N PHE A 565 -2.74 -3.29 25.93
CA PHE A 565 -2.55 -4.74 25.84
C PHE A 565 -3.34 -5.38 24.68
N ALA A 566 -4.58 -4.94 24.45
CA ALA A 566 -5.41 -5.45 23.35
C ALA A 566 -4.77 -5.24 21.96
N GLU A 567 -4.01 -4.16 21.77
CA GLU A 567 -3.29 -3.89 20.51
C GLU A 567 -2.03 -4.74 20.39
N LEU A 568 -1.31 -4.95 21.51
CA LEU A 568 -0.13 -5.81 21.57
C LEU A 568 -0.48 -7.29 21.30
N ALA A 569 -1.64 -7.72 21.78
CA ALA A 569 -2.19 -9.07 21.67
C ALA A 569 -2.91 -9.36 20.34
N MET A 570 -2.93 -8.39 19.41
CA MET A 570 -3.56 -8.57 18.11
C MET A 570 -2.82 -9.64 17.27
N ARG A 571 -3.60 -10.59 16.73
CA ARG A 571 -3.13 -11.62 15.81
C ARG A 571 -2.63 -10.99 14.53
N PHE A 572 -1.66 -11.64 13.90
CA PHE A 572 -1.02 -11.16 12.68
C PHE A 572 -0.71 -12.28 11.71
N MET A 573 -0.65 -11.93 10.43
CA MET A 573 -0.28 -12.87 9.36
C MET A 573 1.25 -12.95 9.16
N ASP A 574 1.98 -11.85 9.36
CA ASP A 574 3.45 -11.77 9.31
C ASP A 574 3.91 -10.83 10.44
N ILE A 575 4.84 -11.30 11.28
CA ILE A 575 5.32 -10.58 12.47
C ILE A 575 5.96 -9.21 12.14
N ARG A 576 6.39 -8.97 10.89
CA ARG A 576 6.97 -7.69 10.47
C ARG A 576 5.95 -6.75 9.80
N LYS A 577 4.77 -7.25 9.43
CA LYS A 577 3.69 -6.49 8.77
C LYS A 577 2.49 -6.30 9.68
N ARG A 578 2.73 -6.26 10.99
CA ARG A 578 1.70 -6.09 12.01
C ARG A 578 1.07 -4.70 11.91
N ILE A 579 -0.21 -4.62 12.25
CA ILE A 579 -0.93 -3.34 12.37
C ILE A 579 -0.33 -2.54 13.53
N TYR A 580 -0.10 -3.19 14.67
CA TYR A 580 0.59 -2.61 15.81
C TYR A 580 2.06 -3.04 15.83
N LYS A 581 2.96 -2.06 15.70
CA LYS A 581 4.41 -2.28 15.83
C LYS A 581 4.83 -2.06 17.27
N PHE A 582 5.49 -3.04 17.88
CA PHE A 582 6.02 -2.89 19.22
C PHE A 582 7.00 -1.71 19.30
N PRO A 583 6.98 -0.95 20.40
CA PRO A 583 7.95 0.12 20.61
C PRO A 583 9.36 -0.46 20.77
N LYS A 584 10.37 0.40 20.62
CA LYS A 584 11.76 -0.02 20.77
C LYS A 584 12.06 -0.28 22.24
N MET A 585 12.29 -1.54 22.59
CA MET A 585 12.54 -1.96 23.97
C MET A 585 14.03 -1.90 24.35
N GLY A 586 14.32 -1.88 25.66
CA GLY A 586 15.67 -1.91 26.20
C GLY A 586 16.28 -0.53 26.44
N GLN A 587 15.45 0.50 26.60
CA GLN A 587 15.89 1.87 26.86
C GLN A 587 15.97 2.18 28.35
N LYS A 588 15.01 1.68 29.15
CA LYS A 588 15.00 1.90 30.60
C LYS A 588 15.65 0.75 31.34
N ALA A 589 15.39 -0.50 30.92
CA ALA A 589 15.94 -1.68 31.56
C ALA A 589 16.27 -2.77 30.54
N GLU A 590 17.24 -3.62 30.89
CA GLU A 590 17.46 -4.88 30.17
C GLU A 590 16.67 -6.01 30.82
N LEU A 591 16.19 -6.96 30.01
CA LEU A 591 15.55 -8.18 30.50
C LEU A 591 16.52 -9.37 30.49
N VAL A 592 16.67 -10.00 31.66
CA VAL A 592 17.46 -11.21 31.88
C VAL A 592 16.53 -12.35 32.29
N CYS A 593 16.55 -13.47 31.59
CA CYS A 593 15.76 -14.65 31.95
C CYS A 593 16.66 -15.75 32.53
N ILE A 594 16.34 -16.23 33.73
CA ILE A 594 17.01 -17.34 34.43
C ILE A 594 16.01 -18.48 34.51
N THR A 595 16.24 -19.54 33.73
CA THR A 595 15.28 -20.64 33.64
C THR A 595 15.49 -21.71 34.70
N THR A 596 14.39 -22.13 35.33
CA THR A 596 14.33 -23.24 36.30
C THR A 596 13.38 -24.35 35.84
N THR A 597 12.87 -24.27 34.61
CA THR A 597 11.91 -25.22 34.04
C THR A 597 12.39 -25.67 32.67
N SER A 598 12.54 -26.98 32.48
CA SER A 598 13.08 -27.57 31.26
C SER A 598 11.99 -27.88 30.23
N GLY A 599 11.27 -26.86 29.74
CA GLY A 599 10.24 -27.06 28.70
C GLY A 599 9.81 -25.80 27.95
N THR A 600 9.64 -24.69 28.67
CA THR A 600 9.08 -23.43 28.15
C THR A 600 9.83 -22.80 26.97
N GLY A 601 11.17 -22.74 27.02
CA GLY A 601 11.97 -21.99 26.05
C GLY A 601 11.76 -20.47 26.07
N SER A 602 10.89 -19.91 26.94
CA SER A 602 10.61 -18.47 27.03
C SER A 602 11.86 -17.62 27.27
N GLU A 603 12.93 -18.20 27.82
CA GLU A 603 14.20 -17.50 28.04
C GLU A 603 14.90 -17.06 26.74
N VAL A 604 14.57 -17.66 25.58
CA VAL A 604 15.20 -17.33 24.28
C VAL A 604 14.22 -16.88 23.20
N THR A 605 12.92 -16.86 23.49
CA THR A 605 11.89 -16.62 22.47
C THR A 605 11.25 -15.24 22.57
N PRO A 606 10.67 -14.73 21.46
CA PRO A 606 9.86 -13.51 21.45
C PRO A 606 8.44 -13.71 22.00
N PHE A 607 8.10 -14.90 22.52
CA PHE A 607 6.73 -15.21 22.94
C PHE A 607 6.49 -14.86 24.41
N ALA A 608 5.28 -14.40 24.71
CA ALA A 608 4.77 -14.26 26.07
C ALA A 608 3.27 -14.57 26.06
N VAL A 609 2.82 -15.44 26.97
CA VAL A 609 1.40 -15.75 27.12
C VAL A 609 0.87 -15.13 28.41
N VAL A 610 -0.18 -14.31 28.28
CA VAL A 610 -0.87 -13.70 29.42
C VAL A 610 -2.36 -13.90 29.26
N THR A 611 -3.04 -14.20 30.36
CA THR A 611 -4.50 -14.35 30.41
C THR A 611 -5.13 -13.00 30.75
N ASP A 612 -6.13 -12.58 29.97
CA ASP A 612 -7.01 -11.50 30.40
C ASP A 612 -8.03 -12.06 31.38
N ASP A 613 -7.89 -11.72 32.66
CA ASP A 613 -8.74 -12.19 33.75
C ASP A 613 -10.17 -11.62 33.72
N LYS A 614 -10.46 -10.66 32.83
CA LYS A 614 -11.83 -10.19 32.59
C LYS A 614 -12.58 -11.04 31.59
N THR A 615 -11.88 -11.52 30.55
CA THR A 615 -12.50 -12.30 29.45
C THR A 615 -12.21 -13.79 29.54
N GLY A 616 -11.21 -14.21 30.32
CA GLY A 616 -10.70 -15.57 30.38
C GLY A 616 -9.77 -15.95 29.21
N ALA A 617 -9.60 -15.06 28.22
CA ALA A 617 -8.85 -15.35 27.02
C ALA A 617 -7.33 -15.34 27.26
N LYS A 618 -6.63 -16.40 26.82
CA LYS A 618 -5.17 -16.44 26.74
C LYS A 618 -4.68 -15.78 25.45
N TYR A 619 -3.86 -14.75 25.59
CA TYR A 619 -3.26 -14.04 24.47
C TYR A 619 -1.78 -14.41 24.33
N PRO A 620 -1.40 -15.17 23.29
CA PRO A 620 0.00 -15.35 22.93
C PRO A 620 0.50 -14.11 22.18
N LEU A 621 1.34 -13.31 22.83
CA LEU A 621 2.04 -12.19 22.21
C LEU A 621 3.35 -12.69 21.61
N ALA A 622 3.74 -12.13 20.48
CA ALA A 622 4.98 -12.47 19.80
C ALA A 622 5.60 -11.23 19.15
N ASP A 623 6.74 -10.77 19.68
CA ASP A 623 7.57 -9.75 19.04
C ASP A 623 9.04 -9.86 19.45
N TYR A 624 9.98 -9.64 18.53
CA TYR A 624 11.41 -9.71 18.85
C TYR A 624 11.87 -8.57 19.77
N GLU A 625 11.10 -7.49 19.88
CA GLU A 625 11.36 -6.45 20.87
C GLU A 625 11.19 -6.95 22.33
N ILE A 626 10.43 -8.02 22.57
CA ILE A 626 10.30 -8.66 23.90
C ILE A 626 11.16 -9.92 24.07
N THR A 627 12.12 -10.14 23.16
CA THR A 627 13.14 -11.19 23.36
C THR A 627 14.07 -10.76 24.49
N PRO A 628 14.39 -11.64 25.46
CA PRO A 628 15.31 -11.31 26.54
C PRO A 628 16.66 -10.83 25.99
N ASN A 629 17.31 -9.89 26.70
CA ASN A 629 18.65 -9.45 26.33
C ASN A 629 19.70 -10.51 26.67
N MET A 630 19.49 -11.22 27.78
CA MET A 630 20.34 -12.31 28.26
C MET A 630 19.50 -13.49 28.76
N ALA A 631 19.93 -14.71 28.42
CA ALA A 631 19.36 -15.96 28.93
C ALA A 631 20.40 -16.72 29.76
N ILE A 632 20.00 -17.25 30.91
CA ILE A 632 20.83 -18.06 31.81
C ILE A 632 20.14 -19.40 32.04
N VAL A 633 20.82 -20.48 31.63
CA VAL A 633 20.36 -21.86 31.65
C VAL A 633 21.28 -22.68 32.57
N ASP A 634 21.19 -22.40 33.88
CA ASP A 634 21.99 -23.08 34.89
C ASP A 634 21.30 -24.38 35.35
N ALA A 635 21.87 -25.52 34.96
CA ALA A 635 21.31 -26.81 35.29
C ALA A 635 21.28 -27.13 36.80
N ASN A 636 21.99 -26.39 37.66
CA ASN A 636 21.84 -26.56 39.11
C ASN A 636 20.42 -26.23 39.60
N LEU A 637 19.70 -25.36 38.90
CA LEU A 637 18.35 -24.91 39.30
C LEU A 637 17.26 -25.96 39.02
N VAL A 638 17.56 -27.02 38.25
CA VAL A 638 16.58 -28.03 37.83
C VAL A 638 16.79 -29.41 38.48
N MET A 639 17.82 -29.56 39.31
CA MET A 639 18.22 -30.88 39.87
C MET A 639 17.12 -31.50 40.73
N ASN A 640 16.42 -30.67 41.51
CA ASN A 640 15.38 -31.09 42.45
C ASN A 640 13.95 -30.90 41.92
N MET A 641 13.81 -30.69 40.60
CA MET A 641 12.50 -30.53 39.98
C MET A 641 11.65 -31.81 40.12
N PRO A 642 10.35 -31.69 40.45
CA PRO A 642 9.48 -32.85 40.59
C PRO A 642 9.35 -33.62 39.28
N LYS A 643 9.03 -34.92 39.41
CA LYS A 643 8.83 -35.83 38.26
C LYS A 643 7.82 -35.29 37.25
N SER A 644 6.67 -34.80 37.72
CA SER A 644 5.62 -34.25 36.83
C SER A 644 6.12 -33.08 35.98
N LEU A 645 6.79 -32.09 36.58
CA LEU A 645 7.33 -30.95 35.83
C LEU A 645 8.47 -31.35 34.88
N THR A 646 9.22 -32.40 35.23
CA THR A 646 10.25 -33.01 34.36
C THR A 646 9.61 -33.65 33.13
N ALA A 647 8.55 -34.43 33.34
CA ALA A 647 7.80 -35.10 32.28
C ALA A 647 7.14 -34.06 31.35
N PHE A 648 6.33 -33.16 31.91
CA PHE A 648 5.57 -32.20 31.12
C PHE A 648 6.49 -31.22 30.40
N GLY A 649 7.50 -30.67 31.07
CA GLY A 649 8.47 -29.76 30.42
C GLY A 649 9.28 -30.46 29.33
N GLY A 650 9.81 -31.66 29.61
CA GLY A 650 10.59 -32.39 28.61
C GLY A 650 9.77 -32.78 27.38
N TYR A 651 8.50 -33.16 27.58
CA TYR A 651 7.59 -33.52 26.49
C TYR A 651 7.14 -32.28 25.69
N ASP A 652 6.94 -31.15 26.36
CA ASP A 652 6.71 -29.86 25.72
C ASP A 652 7.85 -29.50 24.76
N ALA A 653 9.10 -29.65 25.22
CA ALA A 653 10.28 -29.44 24.38
C ALA A 653 10.35 -30.40 23.17
N VAL A 654 9.84 -31.63 23.28
CA VAL A 654 9.70 -32.55 22.13
C VAL A 654 8.72 -31.97 21.11
N THR A 655 7.56 -31.50 21.56
CA THR A 655 6.55 -30.88 20.69
C THR A 655 7.08 -29.59 20.06
N HIS A 656 7.74 -28.72 20.83
CA HIS A 656 8.40 -27.51 20.34
C HIS A 656 9.31 -27.81 19.14
N ALA A 657 10.21 -28.78 19.29
CA ALA A 657 11.15 -29.13 18.24
C ALA A 657 10.47 -29.82 17.03
N LEU A 658 9.48 -30.69 17.25
CA LEU A 658 8.73 -31.33 16.16
C LEU A 658 7.97 -30.31 15.31
N GLU A 659 7.26 -29.39 15.95
CA GLU A 659 6.50 -28.36 15.24
C GLU A 659 7.41 -27.33 14.58
N ALA A 660 8.48 -26.90 15.24
CA ALA A 660 9.47 -26.01 14.64
C ALA A 660 10.11 -26.64 13.39
N TYR A 661 10.49 -27.93 13.46
CA TYR A 661 11.07 -28.62 12.31
C TYR A 661 10.06 -28.80 11.17
N VAL A 662 8.77 -28.95 11.43
CA VAL A 662 7.76 -29.19 10.38
C VAL A 662 7.04 -27.93 9.90
N SER A 663 7.26 -26.81 10.59
CA SER A 663 6.67 -25.50 10.31
C SER A 663 6.92 -25.01 8.89
N VAL A 664 6.02 -24.19 8.36
CA VAL A 664 6.27 -23.48 7.09
C VAL A 664 7.34 -22.41 7.19
N LEU A 665 7.71 -21.97 8.40
CA LEU A 665 8.80 -21.03 8.67
C LEU A 665 10.13 -21.73 9.01
N ALA A 666 10.15 -23.06 8.99
CA ALA A 666 11.35 -23.86 9.18
C ALA A 666 12.46 -23.44 8.19
N ASN A 667 13.70 -23.49 8.64
CA ASN A 667 14.88 -23.11 7.86
C ASN A 667 16.12 -23.84 8.39
N GLU A 668 17.20 -23.79 7.63
CA GLU A 668 18.43 -24.53 7.89
C GLU A 668 19.10 -24.14 9.23
N TYR A 669 18.83 -22.93 9.75
CA TYR A 669 19.34 -22.48 11.04
C TYR A 669 18.54 -23.07 12.21
N SER A 670 17.21 -23.12 12.11
CA SER A 670 16.35 -23.70 13.16
C SER A 670 16.32 -25.23 13.14
N ASP A 671 16.48 -25.83 11.95
CA ASP A 671 16.29 -27.26 11.74
C ASP A 671 17.30 -28.12 12.49
N GLY A 672 18.59 -27.76 12.42
CA GLY A 672 19.65 -28.48 13.13
C GLY A 672 19.48 -28.42 14.65
N GLN A 673 18.97 -27.30 15.16
CA GLN A 673 18.70 -27.12 16.59
C GLN A 673 17.51 -27.98 17.04
N ALA A 674 16.41 -27.97 16.29
CA ALA A 674 15.26 -28.83 16.57
C ALA A 674 15.64 -30.32 16.61
N LEU A 675 16.40 -30.80 15.63
CA LEU A 675 16.86 -32.19 15.59
C LEU A 675 17.79 -32.54 16.77
N GLN A 676 18.73 -31.65 17.10
CA GLN A 676 19.64 -31.84 18.22
C GLN A 676 18.91 -31.87 19.57
N ALA A 677 17.89 -31.02 19.75
CA ALA A 677 17.02 -31.05 20.92
C ALA A 677 16.29 -32.39 21.03
N LEU A 678 15.65 -32.85 19.96
CA LEU A 678 14.93 -34.13 19.93
C LEU A 678 15.84 -35.32 20.26
N LYS A 679 17.06 -35.33 19.71
CA LYS A 679 18.05 -36.37 20.00
C LYS A 679 18.42 -36.40 21.48
N MET A 680 18.71 -35.24 22.07
CA MET A 680 19.02 -35.13 23.49
C MET A 680 17.84 -35.52 24.37
N LEU A 681 16.61 -35.14 24.01
CA LEU A 681 15.41 -35.52 24.76
C LEU A 681 15.18 -37.04 24.70
N LYS A 682 15.35 -37.67 23.53
CA LYS A 682 15.28 -39.13 23.40
C LYS A 682 16.30 -39.86 24.28
N GLU A 683 17.54 -39.38 24.35
CA GLU A 683 18.61 -40.04 25.09
C GLU A 683 18.52 -39.83 26.61
N TYR A 684 18.12 -38.64 27.06
CA TYR A 684 18.30 -38.24 28.46
C TYR A 684 16.99 -38.00 29.24
N LEU A 685 15.86 -37.76 28.58
CA LEU A 685 14.60 -37.44 29.29
C LEU A 685 14.10 -38.58 30.20
N PRO A 686 14.09 -39.86 29.78
CA PRO A 686 13.66 -40.95 30.65
C PRO A 686 14.51 -41.10 31.93
N SER A 687 15.84 -40.92 31.82
CA SER A 687 16.73 -40.96 32.99
C SER A 687 16.55 -39.74 33.89
N SER A 688 16.39 -38.55 33.31
CA SER A 688 16.11 -37.32 34.07
C SER A 688 14.82 -37.43 34.89
N TYR A 689 13.79 -38.10 34.34
CA TYR A 689 12.55 -38.39 35.04
C TYR A 689 12.73 -39.45 36.14
N THR A 690 13.32 -40.60 35.80
CA THR A 690 13.42 -41.75 36.69
C THR A 690 14.40 -41.52 37.83
N ASN A 691 15.62 -41.08 37.50
CA ASN A 691 16.75 -40.95 38.42
C ASN A 691 16.87 -39.53 39.00
N GLY A 692 16.28 -38.52 38.37
CA GLY A 692 16.26 -37.15 38.90
C GLY A 692 17.66 -36.61 39.20
N ALA A 693 17.85 -36.04 40.40
CA ALA A 693 19.14 -35.54 40.87
C ALA A 693 20.25 -36.59 40.93
N ALA A 694 19.92 -37.89 40.97
CA ALA A 694 20.91 -38.97 40.94
C ALA A 694 21.54 -39.17 39.55
N ASP A 695 20.94 -38.60 38.49
CA ASP A 695 21.54 -38.47 37.16
C ASP A 695 21.60 -36.99 36.73
N PRO A 696 22.57 -36.22 37.26
CA PRO A 696 22.69 -34.80 36.96
C PRO A 696 23.08 -34.52 35.50
N ILE A 697 23.67 -35.50 34.80
CA ILE A 697 24.00 -35.35 33.38
C ILE A 697 22.70 -35.33 32.58
N ALA A 698 21.80 -36.28 32.83
CA ALA A 698 20.52 -36.32 32.16
C ALA A 698 19.71 -35.03 32.40
N ARG A 699 19.66 -34.56 33.65
CA ARG A 699 19.02 -33.29 34.04
C ARG A 699 19.56 -32.10 33.25
N GLU A 700 20.88 -31.96 33.18
CA GLU A 700 21.52 -30.88 32.43
C GLU A 700 21.24 -30.98 30.92
N LYS A 701 21.28 -32.18 30.34
CA LYS A 701 21.04 -32.36 28.91
C LYS A 701 19.61 -32.03 28.53
N VAL A 702 18.62 -32.47 29.33
CA VAL A 702 17.20 -32.11 29.10
C VAL A 702 17.00 -30.61 29.19
N HIS A 703 17.61 -29.95 30.18
CA HIS A 703 17.46 -28.50 30.33
C HIS A 703 18.01 -27.72 29.13
N ASN A 704 19.20 -28.10 28.65
CA ASN A 704 19.78 -27.50 27.45
C ASN A 704 18.94 -27.83 26.20
N ALA A 705 18.43 -29.06 26.08
CA ALA A 705 17.62 -29.46 24.93
C ALA A 705 16.32 -28.64 24.83
N ALA A 706 15.69 -28.35 25.97
CA ALA A 706 14.50 -27.50 26.02
C ALA A 706 14.79 -26.08 25.53
N THR A 707 15.90 -25.46 25.98
CA THR A 707 16.30 -24.15 25.46
C THR A 707 16.64 -24.20 23.98
N ILE A 708 17.34 -25.24 23.50
CA ILE A 708 17.66 -25.41 22.06
C ILE A 708 16.39 -25.52 21.22
N ALA A 709 15.36 -26.23 21.70
CA ALA A 709 14.04 -26.22 21.06
C ALA A 709 13.45 -24.80 21.03
N GLY A 710 13.59 -24.04 22.13
CA GLY A 710 13.35 -22.60 22.21
C GLY A 710 13.98 -21.79 21.09
N VAL A 711 15.27 -21.98 20.85
CA VAL A 711 16.02 -21.30 19.77
C VAL A 711 15.42 -21.62 18.39
N ALA A 712 14.97 -22.86 18.18
CA ALA A 712 14.32 -23.26 16.94
C ALA A 712 12.94 -22.60 16.76
N PHE A 713 12.01 -22.78 17.72
CA PHE A 713 10.65 -22.26 17.58
C PHE A 713 10.57 -20.74 17.77
N ALA A 714 11.56 -20.11 18.40
CA ALA A 714 11.69 -18.66 18.40
C ALA A 714 11.73 -18.08 16.99
N ASN A 715 12.15 -18.86 15.98
CA ASN A 715 12.31 -18.41 14.60
C ASN A 715 11.39 -19.14 13.62
N ALA A 716 11.16 -20.44 13.82
CA ALA A 716 10.25 -21.25 13.01
C ALA A 716 8.80 -21.23 13.51
N PHE A 717 8.54 -20.64 14.67
CA PHE A 717 7.24 -20.64 15.35
C PHE A 717 6.76 -22.07 15.66
N LEU A 718 5.58 -22.15 16.26
CA LEU A 718 4.93 -23.40 16.65
C LEU A 718 3.75 -23.68 15.74
N GLY A 719 3.17 -24.87 15.86
CA GLY A 719 2.08 -25.33 15.01
C GLY A 719 0.77 -25.44 15.77
N VAL A 720 -0.13 -26.25 15.22
CA VAL A 720 -1.49 -26.37 15.72
C VAL A 720 -1.61 -27.20 17.01
N CYS A 721 -0.59 -27.97 17.39
CA CYS A 721 -0.54 -28.62 18.71
C CYS A 721 -0.63 -27.57 19.80
N HIS A 722 0.22 -26.53 19.73
CA HIS A 722 0.21 -25.42 20.68
C HIS A 722 -1.09 -24.63 20.63
N SER A 723 -1.59 -24.32 19.43
CA SER A 723 -2.86 -23.62 19.27
C SER A 723 -4.00 -24.30 20.03
N MET A 724 -4.12 -25.63 19.90
CA MET A 724 -5.12 -26.42 20.62
C MET A 724 -4.79 -26.55 22.11
N ALA A 725 -3.51 -26.79 22.46
CA ALA A 725 -3.04 -26.95 23.83
C ALA A 725 -3.30 -25.71 24.69
N HIS A 726 -3.11 -24.50 24.13
CA HIS A 726 -3.42 -23.25 24.82
C HIS A 726 -4.89 -23.20 25.27
N LYS A 727 -5.82 -23.61 24.40
CA LYS A 727 -7.26 -23.51 24.67
C LYS A 727 -7.73 -24.60 25.63
N ILE A 728 -7.34 -25.87 25.40
CA ILE A 728 -7.72 -26.96 26.32
C ILE A 728 -7.05 -26.81 27.69
N GLY A 729 -5.83 -26.26 27.75
CA GLY A 729 -5.15 -25.97 29.00
C GLY A 729 -5.82 -24.84 29.78
N ALA A 730 -6.33 -23.82 29.07
CA ALA A 730 -7.11 -22.74 29.69
C ALA A 730 -8.45 -23.24 30.24
N GLU A 731 -9.23 -23.97 29.43
CA GLU A 731 -10.58 -24.39 29.76
C GLU A 731 -10.61 -25.49 30.82
N PHE A 732 -9.70 -26.47 30.76
CA PHE A 732 -9.70 -27.63 31.65
C PHE A 732 -8.56 -27.64 32.67
N HIS A 733 -7.80 -26.54 32.76
CA HIS A 733 -6.67 -26.38 33.67
C HIS A 733 -5.60 -27.49 33.56
N LEU A 734 -5.47 -28.07 32.36
CA LEU A 734 -4.42 -29.04 32.08
C LEU A 734 -3.07 -28.33 31.95
N PRO A 735 -2.00 -28.82 32.61
CA PRO A 735 -0.65 -28.30 32.42
C PRO A 735 -0.25 -28.30 30.94
N HIS A 736 0.44 -27.25 30.49
CA HIS A 736 0.75 -27.04 29.07
C HIS A 736 1.43 -28.24 28.39
N GLY A 737 2.52 -28.73 28.98
CA GLY A 737 3.24 -29.89 28.45
C GLY A 737 2.43 -31.20 28.45
N LEU A 738 1.47 -31.34 29.37
CA LEU A 738 0.52 -32.47 29.37
C LEU A 738 -0.45 -32.34 28.18
N ALA A 739 -1.04 -31.16 27.98
CA ALA A 739 -1.92 -30.90 26.84
C ALA A 739 -1.21 -31.17 25.49
N ASN A 740 0.03 -30.70 25.34
CA ASN A 740 0.85 -30.96 24.17
C ASN A 740 1.12 -32.47 23.96
N ALA A 741 1.46 -33.20 25.03
CA ALA A 741 1.70 -34.64 24.96
C ALA A 741 0.47 -35.44 24.49
N LEU A 742 -0.73 -35.01 24.91
CA LEU A 742 -1.99 -35.64 24.54
C LEU A 742 -2.40 -35.38 23.09
N LEU A 743 -1.89 -34.32 22.46
CA LEU A 743 -2.26 -33.91 21.11
C LEU A 743 -1.26 -34.36 20.04
N ILE A 744 0.05 -34.30 20.32
CA ILE A 744 1.08 -34.32 19.28
C ILE A 744 1.06 -35.57 18.39
N SER A 745 0.75 -36.76 18.93
CA SER A 745 0.68 -37.98 18.11
C SER A 745 -0.43 -37.89 17.05
N ASN A 746 -1.56 -37.25 17.37
CA ASN A 746 -2.64 -37.03 16.41
C ASN A 746 -2.37 -35.83 15.49
N VAL A 747 -1.67 -34.79 15.97
CA VAL A 747 -1.22 -33.67 15.13
C VAL A 747 -0.20 -34.13 14.09
N VAL A 748 0.73 -35.01 14.45
CA VAL A 748 1.68 -35.62 13.50
C VAL A 748 0.90 -36.38 12.41
N ARG A 749 -0.10 -37.20 12.78
CA ARG A 749 -0.97 -37.90 11.80
C ARG A 749 -1.72 -36.92 10.90
N TYR A 750 -2.25 -35.84 11.47
CA TYR A 750 -3.00 -34.80 10.77
C TYR A 750 -2.14 -34.05 9.73
N ASN A 751 -0.93 -33.66 10.13
CA ASN A 751 0.02 -32.92 9.29
C ASN A 751 0.76 -33.83 8.29
N ALA A 752 0.98 -35.11 8.61
CA ALA A 752 1.73 -36.06 7.77
C ALA A 752 0.94 -36.58 6.54
N ASN A 753 0.26 -35.66 5.87
CA ASN A 753 -0.49 -35.87 4.64
C ASN A 753 0.09 -35.01 3.51
N ASP A 754 0.47 -35.64 2.39
CA ASP A 754 1.01 -34.93 1.22
C ASP A 754 -0.10 -34.27 0.37
N ASN A 755 -1.36 -34.63 0.61
CA ASN A 755 -2.55 -34.10 -0.08
C ASN A 755 -3.53 -33.48 0.93
N PRO A 756 -3.13 -32.48 1.73
CA PRO A 756 -4.00 -31.88 2.72
C PRO A 756 -5.13 -31.10 2.04
N THR A 757 -6.24 -30.90 2.74
CA THR A 757 -7.37 -30.08 2.29
C THR A 757 -6.98 -28.62 2.02
N LYS A 758 -6.00 -28.11 2.77
CA LYS A 758 -5.44 -26.77 2.67
C LYS A 758 -3.94 -26.77 2.99
N GLN A 759 -3.23 -25.79 2.44
CA GLN A 759 -1.82 -25.52 2.68
C GLN A 759 -1.66 -24.08 3.13
N THR A 760 -0.76 -23.84 4.07
CA THR A 760 -0.41 -22.48 4.47
C THR A 760 0.32 -21.77 3.33
N ALA A 761 -0.19 -20.60 2.95
CA ALA A 761 0.34 -19.82 1.84
C ALA A 761 1.63 -19.09 2.27
N PHE A 762 2.76 -19.78 2.17
CA PHE A 762 4.06 -19.21 2.51
C PHE A 762 5.07 -19.47 1.40
N SER A 763 5.70 -18.40 0.90
CA SER A 763 6.46 -18.44 -0.35
C SER A 763 7.62 -19.44 -0.40
N GLN A 764 8.33 -19.76 0.69
CA GLN A 764 9.36 -20.81 0.70
C GLN A 764 8.77 -22.23 0.74
N TYR A 765 7.53 -22.37 1.24
CA TYR A 765 6.86 -23.66 1.41
C TYR A 765 6.21 -24.07 0.09
N ASP A 766 7.01 -24.69 -0.77
CA ASP A 766 6.68 -24.99 -2.16
C ASP A 766 5.49 -25.96 -2.35
N ARG A 767 5.39 -26.99 -1.49
CA ARG A 767 4.36 -28.03 -1.45
C ARG A 767 4.32 -28.65 -0.05
N PRO A 768 3.35 -29.52 0.28
CA PRO A 768 3.36 -30.23 1.55
C PRO A 768 4.61 -31.09 1.69
N GLN A 769 5.39 -30.87 2.75
CA GLN A 769 6.61 -31.63 3.06
C GLN A 769 6.54 -32.29 4.44
N ALA A 770 5.51 -32.01 5.23
CA ALA A 770 5.40 -32.44 6.62
C ALA A 770 5.59 -33.97 6.81
N ARG A 771 5.01 -34.78 5.92
CA ARG A 771 5.20 -36.24 5.93
C ARG A 771 6.67 -36.65 5.79
N ARG A 772 7.38 -36.05 4.82
CA ARG A 772 8.82 -36.30 4.63
C ARG A 772 9.62 -35.80 5.83
N ARG A 773 9.33 -34.60 6.31
CA ARG A 773 10.05 -33.96 7.42
C ARG A 773 9.90 -34.74 8.74
N TYR A 774 8.73 -35.28 9.06
CA TYR A 774 8.59 -36.19 10.20
C TYR A 774 9.38 -37.50 10.04
N ALA A 775 9.49 -38.03 8.82
CA ALA A 775 10.33 -39.21 8.58
C ALA A 775 11.83 -38.91 8.73
N GLU A 776 12.29 -37.72 8.34
CA GLU A 776 13.66 -37.25 8.57
C GLU A 776 13.99 -37.17 10.07
N VAL A 777 13.02 -36.75 10.90
CA VAL A 777 13.15 -36.81 12.37
C VAL A 777 13.35 -38.25 12.82
N ALA A 778 12.54 -39.20 12.34
CA ALA A 778 12.66 -40.60 12.72
C ALA A 778 14.04 -41.19 12.35
N ASP A 779 14.56 -40.86 11.17
CA ASP A 779 15.90 -41.23 10.73
C ASP A 779 16.98 -40.63 11.63
N HIS A 780 16.89 -39.34 11.94
CA HIS A 780 17.85 -38.64 12.79
C HIS A 780 17.93 -39.24 14.21
N LEU A 781 16.79 -39.67 14.74
CA LEU A 781 16.69 -40.28 16.05
C LEU A 781 17.11 -41.76 16.08
N GLY A 782 17.44 -42.36 14.93
CA GLY A 782 17.78 -43.77 14.79
C GLY A 782 16.61 -44.70 15.09
N LEU A 783 15.38 -44.24 14.80
CA LEU A 783 14.16 -45.05 14.97
C LEU A 783 13.89 -45.93 13.77
N SER A 784 14.29 -45.50 12.57
CA SER A 784 14.05 -46.23 11.33
C SER A 784 14.99 -47.42 11.12
N GLN A 785 14.55 -48.34 10.28
CA GLN A 785 15.33 -49.47 9.80
C GLN A 785 15.64 -49.32 8.31
N GLU A 786 16.72 -49.99 7.86
CA GLU A 786 17.06 -50.04 6.44
C GLU A 786 15.88 -50.60 5.63
N GLY A 787 15.50 -49.89 4.56
CA GLY A 787 14.36 -50.26 3.72
C GLY A 787 12.98 -49.75 4.18
N ASP A 788 12.87 -49.08 5.34
CA ASP A 788 11.60 -48.48 5.77
C ASP A 788 11.09 -47.42 4.77
N ARG A 789 9.81 -47.51 4.42
CA ARG A 789 9.08 -46.45 3.70
C ARG A 789 8.78 -45.28 4.62
N THR A 790 8.58 -44.08 4.08
CA THR A 790 8.22 -42.86 4.82
C THR A 790 7.08 -43.07 5.83
N ALA A 791 6.05 -43.84 5.44
CA ALA A 791 4.93 -44.18 6.32
C ALA A 791 5.39 -44.94 7.57
N GLN A 792 6.23 -45.96 7.40
CA GLN A 792 6.74 -46.80 8.48
C GLN A 792 7.63 -45.98 9.43
N LYS A 793 8.44 -45.07 8.88
CA LYS A 793 9.26 -44.13 9.68
C LYS A 793 8.39 -43.26 10.59
N ILE A 794 7.27 -42.74 10.08
CA ILE A 794 6.31 -41.96 10.87
C ILE A 794 5.65 -42.84 11.95
N GLU A 795 5.23 -44.06 11.62
CA GLU A 795 4.67 -44.97 12.64
C GLU A 795 5.67 -45.29 13.75
N ARG A 796 6.96 -45.43 13.43
CA ARG A 796 8.02 -45.60 14.44
C ARG A 796 8.25 -44.34 15.28
N LEU A 797 8.15 -43.16 14.68
CA LEU A 797 8.17 -41.89 15.41
C LEU A 797 7.00 -41.82 16.40
N LEU A 798 5.79 -42.11 15.94
CA LEU A 798 4.57 -42.16 16.76
C LEU A 798 4.71 -43.20 17.89
N THR A 799 5.26 -44.38 17.59
CA THR A 799 5.55 -45.42 18.57
C THR A 799 6.48 -44.89 19.67
N TRP A 800 7.60 -44.26 19.30
CA TRP A 800 8.52 -43.67 20.27
C TRP A 800 7.87 -42.56 21.11
N LEU A 801 7.03 -41.71 20.51
CA LEU A 801 6.28 -40.69 21.25
C LEU A 801 5.37 -41.34 22.31
N ASP A 802 4.61 -42.36 21.94
CA ASP A 802 3.67 -43.02 22.85
C ASP A 802 4.39 -43.88 23.92
N GLU A 803 5.54 -44.50 23.59
CA GLU A 803 6.44 -45.15 24.56
C GLU A 803 7.02 -44.14 25.55
N LEU A 804 7.50 -42.99 25.06
CA LEU A 804 8.03 -41.93 25.91
C LEU A 804 6.96 -41.37 26.87
N LYS A 805 5.70 -41.24 26.44
CA LYS A 805 4.60 -40.89 27.35
C LYS A 805 4.47 -41.91 28.48
N THR A 806 4.55 -43.19 28.14
CA THR A 806 4.44 -44.29 29.10
C THR A 806 5.60 -44.26 30.10
N ASP A 807 6.83 -44.07 29.63
CA ASP A 807 8.04 -43.98 30.47
C ASP A 807 8.00 -42.78 31.44
N LEU A 808 7.20 -41.77 31.13
CA LEU A 808 7.03 -40.53 31.90
C LEU A 808 5.73 -40.47 32.70
N ASP A 809 5.00 -41.58 32.80
CA ASP A 809 3.69 -41.69 33.47
C ASP A 809 2.64 -40.67 32.97
N ILE A 810 2.68 -40.33 31.68
CA ILE A 810 1.70 -39.45 31.02
C ILE A 810 0.45 -40.26 30.61
N PRO A 811 -0.78 -39.80 30.93
CA PRO A 811 -2.01 -40.48 30.53
C PRO A 811 -2.16 -40.56 29.01
N LYS A 812 -2.92 -41.54 28.50
CA LYS A 812 -3.02 -41.79 27.05
C LYS A 812 -4.01 -40.87 26.33
N SER A 813 -4.88 -40.20 27.08
CA SER A 813 -5.96 -39.39 26.52
C SER A 813 -6.36 -38.25 27.47
N ILE A 814 -7.07 -37.26 26.92
CA ILE A 814 -7.63 -36.15 27.72
C ILE A 814 -8.66 -36.67 28.73
N LYS A 815 -9.40 -37.73 28.37
CA LYS A 815 -10.32 -38.44 29.28
C LYS A 815 -9.59 -39.05 30.48
N GLU A 816 -8.46 -39.72 30.24
CA GLU A 816 -7.63 -40.29 31.33
C GLU A 816 -6.92 -39.22 32.17
N ALA A 817 -6.75 -38.01 31.62
CA ALA A 817 -6.22 -36.85 32.35
C ALA A 817 -7.25 -36.17 33.28
N GLY A 818 -8.48 -36.69 33.35
CA GLY A 818 -9.49 -36.25 34.31
C GLY A 818 -10.54 -35.27 33.78
N VAL A 819 -10.58 -35.03 32.46
CA VAL A 819 -11.62 -34.18 31.84
C VAL A 819 -12.88 -34.99 31.56
N SER A 820 -14.05 -34.43 31.90
CA SER A 820 -15.34 -35.09 31.66
C SER A 820 -15.77 -34.99 30.19
N GLU A 821 -16.47 -36.02 29.69
CA GLU A 821 -16.89 -36.07 28.28
C GLU A 821 -17.96 -35.04 27.97
N ALA A 822 -18.86 -34.81 28.93
CA ALA A 822 -19.91 -33.82 28.80
C ALA A 822 -19.34 -32.41 28.69
N ASP A 823 -18.37 -32.06 29.55
CA ASP A 823 -17.75 -30.73 29.55
C ASP A 823 -16.89 -30.54 28.30
N PHE A 824 -16.13 -31.56 27.89
CA PHE A 824 -15.30 -31.50 26.69
C PHE A 824 -16.13 -31.28 25.43
N VAL A 825 -17.17 -32.08 25.22
CA VAL A 825 -18.04 -31.97 24.03
C VAL A 825 -18.81 -30.65 24.02
N ALA A 826 -19.23 -30.15 25.19
CA ALA A 826 -19.91 -28.86 25.29
C ALA A 826 -19.03 -27.68 24.82
N LYS A 827 -17.70 -27.80 24.97
CA LYS A 827 -16.73 -26.75 24.65
C LYS A 827 -15.96 -26.96 23.34
N LEU A 828 -16.05 -28.15 22.74
CA LEU A 828 -15.31 -28.54 21.53
C LEU A 828 -15.39 -27.51 20.40
N ASP A 829 -16.58 -26.97 20.16
CA ASP A 829 -16.82 -26.03 19.07
C ASP A 829 -16.11 -24.69 19.28
N GLU A 830 -16.19 -24.16 20.49
CA GLU A 830 -15.53 -22.93 20.92
C GLU A 830 -14.00 -23.10 20.85
N LEU A 831 -13.49 -24.18 21.46
CA LEU A 831 -12.07 -24.51 21.49
C LEU A 831 -11.45 -24.63 20.10
N ALA A 832 -12.16 -25.24 19.13
CA ALA A 832 -11.67 -25.38 17.76
C ALA A 832 -11.62 -24.04 17.02
N VAL A 833 -12.58 -23.14 17.25
CA VAL A 833 -12.57 -21.78 16.69
C VAL A 833 -11.42 -20.98 17.27
N GLU A 834 -11.26 -21.01 18.59
CA GLU A 834 -10.20 -20.27 19.26
C GLU A 834 -8.80 -20.79 18.92
N ALA A 835 -8.63 -22.10 18.75
CA ALA A 835 -7.39 -22.69 18.29
C ALA A 835 -7.08 -22.27 16.85
N PHE A 836 -8.09 -22.18 15.99
CA PHE A 836 -7.90 -21.64 14.64
C PHE A 836 -7.45 -20.17 14.66
N ASP A 837 -7.99 -19.36 15.58
CA ASP A 837 -7.63 -17.94 15.79
C ASP A 837 -6.33 -17.73 16.59
N ASP A 838 -5.62 -18.79 16.95
CA ASP A 838 -4.35 -18.69 17.68
C ASP A 838 -3.18 -18.34 16.74
N GLN A 839 -2.25 -17.52 17.23
CA GLN A 839 -1.09 -17.06 16.47
C GLN A 839 -0.15 -18.20 16.03
N CYS A 840 -0.14 -19.32 16.76
CA CYS A 840 0.64 -20.51 16.38
C CYS A 840 0.10 -21.18 15.10
N THR A 841 -1.20 -21.12 14.84
CA THR A 841 -1.82 -21.83 13.70
C THR A 841 -1.27 -21.39 12.35
N GLY A 842 -0.92 -20.10 12.22
CA GLY A 842 -0.42 -19.52 10.98
C GLY A 842 0.90 -20.11 10.47
N ALA A 843 1.66 -20.82 11.30
CA ALA A 843 2.92 -21.46 10.92
C ALA A 843 2.78 -22.98 10.67
N ASN A 844 1.62 -23.58 10.95
CA ASN A 844 1.40 -25.01 10.73
C ASN A 844 1.41 -25.35 9.23
N PRO A 845 2.04 -26.46 8.78
CA PRO A 845 2.14 -26.83 7.35
C PRO A 845 0.80 -27.06 6.66
N ARG A 846 -0.17 -27.61 7.40
CA ARG A 846 -1.56 -27.77 6.97
C ARG A 846 -2.37 -26.65 7.61
N TYR A 847 -2.84 -25.70 6.82
CA TYR A 847 -3.68 -24.63 7.35
C TYR A 847 -5.05 -25.21 7.74
N PRO A 848 -5.40 -25.30 9.03
CA PRO A 848 -6.46 -26.20 9.43
C PRO A 848 -7.84 -25.65 9.11
N LEU A 849 -8.79 -26.56 8.86
CA LEU A 849 -10.21 -26.22 8.97
C LEU A 849 -10.67 -26.42 10.41
N ILE A 850 -11.57 -25.56 10.90
CA ILE A 850 -12.14 -25.69 12.25
C ILE A 850 -12.74 -27.10 12.47
N THR A 851 -13.40 -27.67 11.45
CA THR A 851 -13.94 -29.04 11.51
C THR A 851 -12.86 -30.10 11.72
N GLU A 852 -11.69 -29.94 11.11
CA GLU A 852 -10.59 -30.88 11.26
C GLU A 852 -9.94 -30.79 12.65
N LEU A 853 -9.86 -29.57 13.22
CA LEU A 853 -9.40 -29.40 14.60
C LEU A 853 -10.32 -30.12 15.59
N LYS A 854 -11.64 -30.07 15.38
CA LYS A 854 -12.60 -30.83 16.19
C LYS A 854 -12.34 -32.34 16.11
N GLU A 855 -12.09 -32.87 14.92
CA GLU A 855 -11.79 -34.30 14.73
C GLU A 855 -10.51 -34.72 15.46
N VAL A 856 -9.44 -33.90 15.36
CA VAL A 856 -8.17 -34.14 16.07
C VAL A 856 -8.36 -34.06 17.58
N LEU A 857 -9.09 -33.06 18.08
CA LEU A 857 -9.41 -32.89 19.50
C LEU A 857 -10.21 -34.09 20.04
N MET A 858 -11.22 -34.56 19.31
CA MET A 858 -12.01 -35.74 19.69
C MET A 858 -11.17 -37.02 19.70
N ALA A 859 -10.30 -37.21 18.70
CA ALA A 859 -9.39 -38.35 18.68
C ALA A 859 -8.44 -38.34 19.89
N ALA A 860 -7.88 -37.17 20.23
CA ALA A 860 -7.06 -37.00 21.43
C ALA A 860 -7.85 -37.21 22.74
N TYR A 861 -9.13 -36.80 22.77
CA TYR A 861 -9.98 -37.02 23.93
C TYR A 861 -10.24 -38.51 24.22
N HIS A 862 -10.49 -39.30 23.18
CA HIS A 862 -10.75 -40.74 23.33
C HIS A 862 -9.47 -41.61 23.32
N GLY A 863 -8.30 -41.03 23.09
CA GLY A 863 -7.05 -41.78 22.93
C GLY A 863 -7.03 -42.64 21.66
N THR A 864 -7.76 -42.23 20.62
CA THR A 864 -7.80 -42.92 19.32
C THR A 864 -6.89 -42.22 18.31
N ALA A 865 -6.45 -42.95 17.29
CA ALA A 865 -5.66 -42.38 16.20
C ALA A 865 -6.55 -41.55 15.27
N PHE A 866 -6.15 -40.31 14.98
CA PHE A 866 -6.79 -39.51 13.94
C PHE A 866 -6.64 -40.20 12.58
N VAL A 867 -7.76 -40.37 11.88
CA VAL A 867 -7.83 -40.87 10.49
C VAL A 867 -8.69 -39.90 9.71
N GLU A 868 -8.12 -39.35 8.64
CA GLU A 868 -8.79 -38.35 7.82
C GLU A 868 -10.06 -38.92 7.16
N GLY A 869 -11.18 -38.21 7.30
CA GLY A 869 -12.46 -38.56 6.67
C GLY A 869 -13.37 -39.50 7.47
N GLU A 870 -13.02 -39.85 8.72
CA GLU A 870 -13.99 -40.38 9.69
C GLU A 870 -14.73 -39.20 10.34
N THR A 871 -15.86 -38.79 9.76
CA THR A 871 -16.69 -37.71 10.31
C THR A 871 -17.43 -38.18 11.57
N PHE A 872 -17.34 -37.41 12.66
CA PHE A 872 -18.16 -37.60 13.85
C PHE A 872 -19.54 -36.94 13.67
N GLU A 873 -20.59 -37.75 13.45
CA GLU A 873 -21.97 -37.39 13.79
C GLU A 873 -22.40 -38.27 14.97
N GLY A 874 -22.69 -37.66 16.13
CA GLY A 874 -23.40 -38.27 17.26
C GLY A 874 -23.04 -39.72 17.65
N THR A 875 -22.18 -39.89 18.66
CA THR A 875 -22.00 -41.11 19.49
C THR A 875 -21.79 -42.49 18.81
N THR A 876 -21.65 -42.62 17.49
CA THR A 876 -21.36 -43.93 16.87
C THR A 876 -20.42 -43.82 15.67
N VAL A 877 -19.27 -44.51 15.74
CA VAL A 877 -18.28 -44.59 14.65
C VAL A 877 -18.88 -45.25 13.43
N ILE A 878 -18.98 -44.55 12.29
CA ILE A 878 -19.29 -45.15 10.99
C ILE A 878 -17.99 -45.31 10.19
N LYS A 879 -17.47 -46.54 10.11
CA LYS A 879 -16.45 -46.91 9.12
C LYS A 879 -17.05 -46.77 7.72
N LYS A 880 -16.35 -46.05 6.83
CA LYS A 880 -16.65 -46.06 5.39
C LYS A 880 -16.49 -47.49 4.87
N LYS A 881 -17.56 -48.10 4.36
CA LYS A 881 -17.52 -49.43 3.71
C LYS A 881 -16.51 -49.37 2.56
N ALA A 882 -15.60 -50.34 2.53
CA ALA A 882 -14.71 -50.59 1.41
C ALA A 882 -15.49 -50.85 0.12
N ASP A 883 -14.94 -50.36 -0.99
CA ASP A 883 -15.48 -50.43 -2.35
C ASP A 883 -16.09 -51.80 -2.69
N GLN A 884 -17.40 -51.81 -2.98
CA GLN A 884 -18.02 -52.91 -3.71
C GLN A 884 -17.88 -52.67 -5.22
N LYS A 885 -17.25 -53.64 -5.89
CA LYS A 885 -17.04 -53.75 -7.34
C LYS A 885 -18.29 -53.38 -8.16
N PRO A 886 -18.12 -52.83 -9.39
CA PRO A 886 -19.22 -52.43 -10.23
C PRO A 886 -19.99 -53.65 -10.76
N ALA A 887 -21.31 -53.65 -10.60
CA ALA A 887 -22.20 -54.59 -11.24
C ALA A 887 -22.35 -54.22 -12.73
N LYS A 888 -22.02 -55.18 -13.61
CA LYS A 888 -22.43 -55.21 -15.02
C LYS A 888 -23.94 -55.42 -15.12
N ALA A 889 -24.62 -54.67 -15.98
CA ALA A 889 -25.76 -55.11 -16.80
C ALA A 889 -26.02 -53.99 -17.84
N LYS A 890 -25.66 -54.22 -19.10
CA LYS A 890 -26.45 -54.78 -20.22
C LYS A 890 -27.15 -53.69 -21.03
#